data_AF-A0A0N8W312-F1
#
_entry.id   AF-A0A0N8W312-F1
#
_cell.length_a   1.000
_cell.length_b   1.000
_cell.length_c   1.000
_cell.angle_alpha   90.00
_cell.angle_beta   90.00
_cell.angle_gamma   90.00
#
_symmetry.space_group_name_H-M   'P 1'
#
loop_
_entity.id
_entity.type
_entity.pdbx_description
1 polymer ?
#
loop_
_entity_poly.entity_id
_entity_poly.type
_entity_poly.pdbx_seq_one_letter_code
_entity_poly.pdbx_strand_id
1 'polypeptide(L)'
;MNETMLQPVTAVKGIGEETAAALADLGITTVGELLNYAPYRYDDYEQKDLAAVRHEEKVTVEGKVHSAPLLTYYGKKKSRLSFRLLTGRYLITVVCFNRPYLKGKITLNETVTVIGKWDRHRQTINAYELRFGAAPEATGIEPVYSVRSPLTVKTMRRLIKAAFAQFGMHIPDLLPPALRRAYRLIDKQEAVRALHFPRSREELHQARRRLVYEEFLLYQLKMQALRKVMRDERRGIIHSFPEEQLASFLSGLPFSLTNAQRRVIREILDDMRAPRQMNRLLQGDVGSGKTVVAAVVLYAAVLSGFQGALMVPTEILAEQHARSLAELFADTGVTVELLTSSVKGKRRKELLAKLEDGTVDIVIGTHALIQEGVQFRQLGLVITDEQHRFGVEQRRVLREKGHAPDVLMMTATPIPRTLAITAFGDMDVSVLDEMPAGRKKVETYWVKHNQFARVLDFIEKELRRGHQAYVICPLIEESEKLDVQNAIDVHSQLVYYYRGKYEVGLMHGRLSADEKEAVMRAFSENRIHVLVSTTVVEVGVNVPNATVMVIYDAERFGLAQLHQLRGRVGRGDAQSYCILIADPKSEIGKERMHIMTETTDGFVLAEKDLELRGPGDFFGTKQSGLPEFQFGDPVHDYRILEVARRDAAKLVSSAAFWRDEAYAGLRAELEASGVLDGEKLD
;
A
#
# COMPACT_ATOMS: atom_id res chain seq x y z
N MET A 1 2.06 -27.29 -20.68
CA MET A 1 0.72 -27.30 -20.04
C MET A 1 0.12 -28.69 -20.15
N ASN A 2 -0.66 -29.15 -19.16
CA ASN A 2 -1.33 -30.45 -19.24
C ASN A 2 -2.61 -30.30 -20.09
N GLU A 3 -2.65 -30.89 -21.28
CA GLU A 3 -3.80 -30.83 -22.22
C GLU A 3 -5.12 -31.21 -21.56
N THR A 4 -5.08 -32.07 -20.54
CA THR A 4 -6.24 -32.50 -19.76
C THR A 4 -6.93 -31.35 -19.02
N MET A 5 -6.17 -30.36 -18.53
CA MET A 5 -6.72 -29.21 -17.80
C MET A 5 -7.33 -28.14 -18.73
N LEU A 6 -6.86 -28.10 -19.98
CA LEU A 6 -7.34 -27.17 -21.01
C LEU A 6 -8.63 -27.65 -21.71
N GLN A 7 -9.10 -28.86 -21.38
CA GLN A 7 -10.35 -29.35 -21.91
C GLN A 7 -11.52 -28.41 -21.54
N PRO A 8 -12.50 -28.23 -22.44
CA PRO A 8 -13.70 -27.44 -22.14
C PRO A 8 -14.44 -27.99 -20.91
N VAL A 9 -15.09 -27.10 -20.15
CA VAL A 9 -15.90 -27.50 -18.97
C VAL A 9 -16.98 -28.53 -19.29
N THR A 10 -17.45 -28.60 -20.54
CA THR A 10 -18.43 -29.60 -21.01
C THR A 10 -17.91 -31.04 -20.92
N ALA A 11 -16.60 -31.25 -20.82
CA ALA A 11 -16.01 -32.57 -20.59
C ALA A 11 -16.35 -33.14 -19.19
N VAL A 12 -16.71 -32.29 -18.23
CA VAL A 12 -17.12 -32.73 -16.90
C VAL A 12 -18.55 -33.29 -16.94
N LYS A 13 -18.69 -34.56 -16.54
CA LYS A 13 -20.02 -35.19 -16.41
C LYS A 13 -20.99 -34.32 -15.61
N GLY A 14 -22.13 -34.00 -16.23
CA GLY A 14 -23.21 -33.23 -15.61
C GLY A 14 -23.17 -31.72 -15.88
N ILE A 15 -22.29 -31.25 -16.77
CA ILE A 15 -22.30 -29.92 -17.37
C ILE A 15 -22.85 -30.04 -18.80
N GLY A 16 -24.07 -29.54 -19.03
CA GLY A 16 -24.63 -29.37 -20.38
C GLY A 16 -24.36 -27.97 -20.93
N GLU A 17 -24.79 -27.70 -22.17
CA GLU A 17 -24.55 -26.43 -22.86
C GLU A 17 -25.04 -25.19 -22.08
N GLU A 18 -26.24 -25.26 -21.50
CA GLU A 18 -26.80 -24.16 -20.70
C GLU A 18 -25.98 -23.88 -19.42
N THR A 19 -25.49 -24.93 -18.77
CA THR A 19 -24.63 -24.80 -17.58
C THR A 19 -23.24 -24.30 -17.95
N ALA A 20 -22.71 -24.72 -19.10
CA ALA A 20 -21.44 -24.24 -19.62
C ALA A 20 -21.49 -22.75 -19.97
N ALA A 21 -22.58 -22.27 -20.58
CA ALA A 21 -22.78 -20.85 -20.84
C ALA A 21 -22.82 -20.03 -19.53
N ALA A 22 -23.55 -20.51 -18.52
CA ALA A 22 -23.61 -19.85 -17.22
C ALA A 22 -22.26 -19.86 -16.46
N LEU A 23 -21.38 -20.84 -16.71
CA LEU A 23 -20.02 -20.87 -16.18
C LEU A 23 -19.09 -19.92 -16.96
N ALA A 24 -19.26 -19.82 -18.29
CA ALA A 24 -18.53 -18.89 -19.12
C ALA A 24 -18.80 -17.42 -18.71
N ASP A 25 -20.03 -17.10 -18.28
CA ASP A 25 -20.37 -15.79 -17.69
C ASP A 25 -19.61 -15.46 -16.39
N LEU A 26 -19.04 -16.48 -15.74
CA LEU A 26 -18.16 -16.36 -14.57
C LEU A 26 -16.67 -16.41 -14.95
N GLY A 27 -16.34 -16.45 -16.26
CA GLY A 27 -14.97 -16.61 -16.76
C GLY A 27 -14.45 -18.04 -16.68
N ILE A 28 -15.33 -19.04 -16.58
CA ILE A 28 -14.95 -20.46 -16.44
C ILE A 28 -15.32 -21.22 -17.71
N THR A 29 -14.32 -21.51 -18.53
CA THR A 29 -14.41 -22.18 -19.84
C THR A 29 -13.68 -23.51 -19.86
N THR A 30 -12.65 -23.69 -19.03
CA THR A 30 -11.84 -24.93 -18.96
C THR A 30 -12.02 -25.70 -17.65
N VAL A 31 -11.67 -26.99 -17.65
CA VAL A 31 -11.67 -27.84 -16.44
C VAL A 31 -10.71 -27.27 -15.38
N GLY A 32 -9.55 -26.77 -15.78
CA GLY A 32 -8.57 -26.15 -14.90
C GLY A 32 -9.11 -24.89 -14.20
N GLU A 33 -9.83 -24.03 -14.92
CA GLU A 33 -10.49 -22.85 -14.34
C GLU A 33 -11.55 -23.24 -13.31
N LEU A 34 -12.35 -24.28 -13.60
CA LEU A 34 -13.39 -24.75 -12.67
C LEU A 34 -12.79 -25.30 -11.37
N LEU A 35 -11.67 -26.03 -11.46
CA LEU A 35 -10.96 -26.60 -10.31
C LEU A 35 -10.15 -25.57 -9.53
N ASN A 36 -9.81 -24.43 -10.11
CA ASN A 36 -9.13 -23.35 -9.39
C ASN A 36 -10.11 -22.28 -8.88
N TYR A 37 -11.40 -22.36 -9.21
CA TYR A 37 -12.40 -21.36 -8.85
C TYR A 37 -12.62 -21.26 -7.32
N ALA A 38 -11.96 -20.28 -6.71
CA ALA A 38 -11.93 -20.15 -5.25
C ALA A 38 -13.30 -19.75 -4.64
N PRO A 39 -13.69 -20.33 -3.49
CA PRO A 39 -14.79 -19.81 -2.70
C PRO A 39 -14.40 -18.51 -1.99
N TYR A 40 -15.32 -17.56 -1.89
CA TYR A 40 -15.07 -16.26 -1.23
C TYR A 40 -15.26 -16.32 0.30
N ARG A 41 -15.95 -17.35 0.81
CA ARG A 41 -16.17 -17.58 2.25
C ARG A 41 -16.31 -19.06 2.53
N TYR A 42 -16.02 -19.45 3.76
CA TYR A 42 -16.33 -20.76 4.30
C TYR A 42 -17.33 -20.63 5.45
N ASP A 43 -18.41 -21.38 5.38
CA ASP A 43 -19.38 -21.48 6.46
C ASP A 43 -19.00 -22.65 7.36
N ASP A 44 -18.75 -22.34 8.63
CA ASP A 44 -18.37 -23.31 9.65
C ASP A 44 -19.61 -23.75 10.46
N TYR A 45 -19.86 -25.04 10.37
CA TYR A 45 -20.93 -25.85 10.95
C TYR A 45 -20.36 -26.88 11.92
N GLU A 46 -19.08 -26.77 12.30
CA GLU A 46 -18.47 -27.63 13.32
C GLU A 46 -19.23 -27.46 14.65
N GLN A 47 -19.55 -28.60 15.28
CA GLN A 47 -20.24 -28.60 16.55
C GLN A 47 -19.28 -28.14 17.65
N LYS A 48 -19.67 -27.08 18.36
CA LYS A 48 -18.91 -26.57 19.51
C LYS A 48 -19.62 -26.94 20.81
N ASP A 49 -18.87 -27.40 21.81
CA ASP A 49 -19.42 -27.52 23.17
C ASP A 49 -19.76 -26.12 23.70
N LEU A 50 -21.02 -25.91 24.08
CA LEU A 50 -21.52 -24.66 24.64
C LEU A 50 -20.74 -24.19 25.88
N ALA A 51 -20.00 -25.09 26.56
CA ALA A 51 -19.10 -24.72 27.66
C ALA A 51 -17.89 -23.88 27.23
N ALA A 52 -17.39 -24.08 26.00
CA ALA A 52 -16.16 -23.48 25.50
C ALA A 52 -16.39 -22.22 24.64
N VAL A 53 -17.65 -21.89 24.35
CA VAL A 53 -18.05 -20.81 23.44
C VAL A 53 -18.20 -19.48 24.19
N ARG A 54 -17.71 -18.38 23.58
CA ARG A 54 -17.84 -17.02 24.13
C ARG A 54 -19.26 -16.45 23.92
N HIS A 55 -19.62 -15.42 24.71
CA HIS A 55 -20.90 -14.72 24.52
C HIS A 55 -20.93 -14.04 23.13
N GLU A 56 -22.09 -14.08 22.47
CA GLU A 56 -22.36 -13.61 21.09
C GLU A 56 -21.64 -14.33 19.94
N GLU A 57 -20.92 -15.42 20.23
CA GLU A 57 -20.25 -16.21 19.21
C GLU A 57 -21.26 -17.04 18.37
N LYS A 58 -20.93 -17.27 17.10
CA LYS A 58 -21.67 -18.16 16.21
C LYS A 58 -21.43 -19.62 16.61
N VAL A 59 -22.52 -20.34 16.85
CA VAL A 59 -22.50 -21.77 17.21
C VAL A 59 -23.42 -22.59 16.32
N THR A 60 -23.00 -23.83 16.09
CA THR A 60 -23.80 -24.89 15.50
C THR A 60 -24.01 -25.95 16.56
N VAL A 61 -25.27 -26.27 16.84
CA VAL A 61 -25.66 -27.13 17.94
C VAL A 61 -26.71 -28.12 17.46
N GLU A 62 -26.47 -29.40 17.71
CA GLU A 62 -27.42 -30.47 17.44
C GLU A 62 -28.12 -30.87 18.75
N GLY A 63 -29.43 -31.04 18.70
CA GLY A 63 -30.18 -31.47 19.87
C GLY A 63 -31.59 -31.94 19.56
N LYS A 64 -32.25 -32.50 20.58
CA LYS A 64 -33.65 -32.93 20.50
C LYS A 64 -34.58 -31.83 20.94
N VAL A 65 -35.64 -31.59 20.17
CA VAL A 65 -36.68 -30.62 20.52
C VAL A 65 -37.41 -31.11 21.78
N HIS A 66 -37.32 -30.35 22.86
CA HIS A 66 -37.86 -30.71 24.18
C HIS A 66 -39.13 -29.94 24.56
N SER A 67 -39.51 -28.90 23.81
CA SER A 67 -40.78 -28.21 24.00
C SER A 67 -41.48 -27.92 22.69
N ALA A 68 -42.81 -27.81 22.74
CA ALA A 68 -43.59 -27.33 21.61
C ALA A 68 -43.17 -25.89 21.22
N PRO A 69 -43.17 -25.55 19.92
CA PRO A 69 -42.78 -24.23 19.45
C PRO A 69 -43.83 -23.16 19.76
N LEU A 70 -43.43 -22.14 20.53
CA LEU A 70 -44.24 -20.99 20.89
C LEU A 70 -44.04 -19.86 19.87
N LEU A 71 -45.10 -19.45 19.16
CA LEU A 71 -45.07 -18.34 18.22
C LEU A 71 -45.73 -17.11 18.85
N THR A 72 -44.97 -16.02 18.98
CA THR A 72 -45.42 -14.73 19.53
C THR A 72 -45.24 -13.63 18.49
N TYR A 73 -46.20 -12.73 18.37
CA TYR A 73 -46.10 -11.54 17.50
C TYR A 73 -45.88 -10.30 18.36
N TYR A 74 -44.94 -9.44 18.00
CA TYR A 74 -44.56 -8.25 18.78
C TYR A 74 -44.55 -6.96 17.94
N GLY A 75 -45.27 -6.97 16.80
CA GLY A 75 -45.47 -5.83 15.91
C GLY A 75 -46.13 -6.25 14.59
N LYS A 76 -46.58 -5.29 13.77
CA LYS A 76 -47.42 -5.54 12.57
C LYS A 76 -46.84 -6.48 11.49
N LYS A 77 -45.56 -6.88 11.55
CA LYS A 77 -44.93 -7.90 10.68
C LYS A 77 -43.78 -8.66 11.37
N LYS A 78 -43.68 -8.60 12.70
CA LYS A 78 -42.56 -9.19 13.45
C LYS A 78 -43.03 -10.37 14.29
N SER A 79 -42.48 -11.55 14.03
CA SER A 79 -42.80 -12.78 14.75
C SER A 79 -41.56 -13.36 15.44
N ARG A 80 -41.76 -13.99 16.58
CA ARG A 80 -40.74 -14.69 17.36
C ARG A 80 -41.23 -16.10 17.60
N LEU A 81 -40.54 -17.09 17.05
CA LEU A 81 -40.77 -18.50 17.32
C LEU A 81 -39.72 -18.96 18.32
N SER A 82 -40.12 -19.58 19.43
CA SER A 82 -39.19 -20.09 20.43
C SER A 82 -39.53 -21.50 20.89
N PHE A 83 -38.53 -22.34 21.09
CA PHE A 83 -38.67 -23.70 21.62
C PHE A 83 -37.43 -24.10 22.42
N ARG A 84 -37.53 -25.10 23.29
CA ARG A 84 -36.41 -25.64 24.05
C ARG A 84 -35.76 -26.78 23.28
N LEU A 85 -34.43 -26.77 23.23
CA LEU A 85 -33.60 -27.78 22.61
C LEU A 85 -32.70 -28.41 23.68
N LEU A 86 -32.69 -29.74 23.75
CA LEU A 86 -31.77 -30.49 24.60
C LEU A 86 -30.57 -30.93 23.76
N THR A 87 -29.40 -30.38 24.06
CA THR A 87 -28.13 -30.66 23.37
C THR A 87 -27.08 -31.15 24.36
N GLY A 88 -26.67 -32.41 24.22
CA GLY A 88 -25.85 -33.08 25.23
C GLY A 88 -26.51 -33.02 26.62
N ARG A 89 -25.91 -32.25 27.53
CA ARG A 89 -26.41 -32.00 28.91
C ARG A 89 -27.12 -30.65 29.12
N TYR A 90 -27.21 -29.82 28.09
CA TYR A 90 -27.73 -28.46 28.21
C TYR A 90 -29.15 -28.36 27.64
N LEU A 91 -30.06 -27.79 28.43
CA LEU A 91 -31.39 -27.42 27.98
C LEU A 91 -31.39 -25.93 27.65
N ILE A 92 -31.44 -25.59 26.36
CA ILE A 92 -31.30 -24.22 25.87
C ILE A 92 -32.57 -23.75 25.17
N THR A 93 -32.78 -22.44 25.11
CA THR A 93 -33.91 -21.85 24.37
C THR A 93 -33.44 -21.42 22.98
N VAL A 94 -34.11 -21.88 21.93
CA VAL A 94 -33.85 -21.47 20.56
C VAL A 94 -34.90 -20.43 20.16
N VAL A 95 -34.47 -19.32 19.57
CA VAL A 95 -35.34 -18.23 19.11
C VAL A 95 -35.11 -17.97 17.63
N CYS A 96 -36.16 -18.13 16.82
CA CYS A 96 -36.18 -17.80 15.39
C CYS A 96 -37.03 -16.54 15.18
N PHE A 97 -36.40 -15.45 14.73
CA PHE A 97 -37.12 -14.22 14.38
C PHE A 97 -37.67 -14.27 12.95
N ASN A 98 -38.89 -13.79 12.76
CA ASN A 98 -39.59 -13.64 11.48
C ASN A 98 -39.74 -14.93 10.65
N ARG A 99 -39.82 -16.10 11.31
CA ARG A 99 -39.96 -17.42 10.66
C ARG A 99 -41.16 -18.23 11.18
N PRO A 100 -42.40 -17.76 10.97
CA PRO A 100 -43.59 -18.43 11.47
C PRO A 100 -43.83 -19.80 10.80
N TYR A 101 -43.36 -19.99 9.56
CA TYR A 101 -43.50 -21.25 8.79
C TYR A 101 -42.80 -22.45 9.45
N LEU A 102 -41.81 -22.22 10.32
CA LEU A 102 -41.10 -23.29 11.03
C LEU A 102 -41.97 -23.92 12.13
N LYS A 103 -43.04 -23.26 12.59
CA LYS A 103 -43.93 -23.79 13.64
C LYS A 103 -44.53 -25.15 13.26
N GLY A 104 -44.93 -25.34 12.00
CA GLY A 104 -45.53 -26.59 11.52
C GLY A 104 -44.51 -27.68 11.19
N LYS A 105 -43.21 -27.34 11.14
CA LYS A 105 -42.13 -28.28 10.82
C LYS A 105 -41.39 -28.80 12.05
N ILE A 106 -41.45 -28.08 13.17
CA ILE A 106 -40.79 -28.47 14.42
C ILE A 106 -41.69 -29.44 15.18
N THR A 107 -41.28 -30.70 15.26
CA THR A 107 -41.98 -31.71 16.06
C THR A 107 -41.24 -32.05 17.35
N LEU A 108 -41.99 -32.49 18.38
CA LEU A 108 -41.40 -32.85 19.67
C LEU A 108 -40.53 -34.11 19.51
N ASN A 109 -39.41 -34.18 20.23
CA ASN A 109 -38.43 -35.27 20.18
C ASN A 109 -37.66 -35.45 18.86
N GLU A 110 -37.87 -34.58 17.88
CA GLU A 110 -37.10 -34.58 16.64
C GLU A 110 -35.70 -33.99 16.87
N THR A 111 -34.69 -34.57 16.21
CA THR A 111 -33.34 -34.02 16.21
C THR A 111 -33.25 -32.89 15.18
N VAL A 112 -32.80 -31.72 15.62
CA VAL A 112 -32.59 -30.56 14.75
C VAL A 112 -31.19 -29.99 14.98
N THR A 113 -30.61 -29.48 13.90
CA THR A 113 -29.36 -28.72 13.93
C THR A 113 -29.68 -27.24 13.87
N VAL A 114 -29.28 -26.49 14.88
CA VAL A 114 -29.55 -25.06 15.03
C VAL A 114 -28.25 -24.29 14.90
N ILE A 115 -28.25 -23.27 14.05
CA ILE A 115 -27.10 -22.40 13.85
C ILE A 115 -27.54 -20.98 14.20
N GLY A 116 -26.85 -20.39 15.18
CA GLY A 116 -27.30 -19.16 15.82
C GLY A 116 -26.19 -18.42 16.57
N LYS A 117 -26.53 -17.23 17.09
CA LYS A 117 -25.65 -16.51 18.04
C LYS A 117 -25.97 -17.00 19.45
N TRP A 118 -24.93 -17.35 20.21
CA TRP A 118 -25.08 -17.82 21.58
C TRP A 118 -25.14 -16.68 22.60
N ASP A 119 -26.29 -16.54 23.26
CA ASP A 119 -26.44 -15.68 24.43
C ASP A 119 -26.22 -16.52 25.70
N ARG A 120 -24.97 -16.51 26.18
CA ARG A 120 -24.57 -17.19 27.42
C ARG A 120 -25.36 -16.75 28.66
N HIS A 121 -25.78 -15.47 28.76
CA HIS A 121 -26.49 -14.96 29.94
C HIS A 121 -27.92 -15.49 30.02
N ARG A 122 -28.58 -15.63 28.87
CA ARG A 122 -29.97 -16.10 28.79
C ARG A 122 -30.09 -17.57 28.39
N GLN A 123 -28.97 -18.28 28.23
CA GLN A 123 -28.91 -19.63 27.66
C GLN A 123 -29.75 -19.78 26.39
N THR A 124 -29.67 -18.77 25.52
CA THR A 124 -30.52 -18.65 24.34
C THR A 124 -29.68 -18.68 23.06
N ILE A 125 -30.13 -19.42 22.04
CA ILE A 125 -29.58 -19.33 20.69
C ILE A 125 -30.53 -18.54 19.81
N ASN A 126 -30.07 -17.39 19.31
CA ASN A 126 -30.78 -16.65 18.28
C ASN A 126 -30.46 -17.28 16.93
N ALA A 127 -31.37 -18.14 16.44
CA ALA A 127 -31.18 -18.97 15.27
C ALA A 127 -31.40 -18.19 13.97
N TYR A 128 -30.40 -18.24 13.09
CA TYR A 128 -30.48 -17.76 11.71
C TYR A 128 -30.55 -18.91 10.71
N GLU A 129 -30.30 -20.15 11.12
CA GLU A 129 -30.54 -21.34 10.29
C GLU A 129 -31.00 -22.50 11.18
N LEU A 130 -31.94 -23.30 10.66
CA LEU A 130 -32.46 -24.48 11.34
C LEU A 130 -32.60 -25.58 10.30
N ARG A 131 -31.87 -26.70 10.49
CA ARG A 131 -31.90 -27.88 9.65
C ARG A 131 -32.59 -29.02 10.42
N PHE A 132 -33.49 -29.73 9.74
CA PHE A 132 -34.18 -30.90 10.30
C PHE A 132 -33.35 -32.15 10.01
N GLY A 133 -33.11 -32.98 11.04
CA GLY A 133 -32.21 -34.13 10.98
C GLY A 133 -30.81 -33.85 11.52
N ALA A 134 -30.04 -34.94 11.68
CA ALA A 134 -28.62 -34.88 12.01
C ALA A 134 -27.84 -34.20 10.88
N ALA A 135 -26.84 -33.40 11.23
CA ALA A 135 -25.94 -32.84 10.22
C ALA A 135 -25.28 -34.00 9.44
N PRO A 136 -25.22 -33.96 8.10
CA PRO A 136 -24.45 -34.96 7.37
C PRO A 136 -23.01 -34.95 7.87
N GLU A 137 -22.38 -36.12 8.01
CA GLU A 137 -20.98 -36.35 8.47
C GLU A 137 -19.91 -35.58 7.68
N ALA A 138 -20.30 -34.78 6.69
CA ALA A 138 -19.42 -33.90 5.96
C ALA A 138 -18.95 -32.76 6.89
N THR A 139 -17.78 -32.98 7.49
CA THR A 139 -16.81 -31.99 7.99
C THR A 139 -17.34 -30.56 7.91
N GLY A 140 -17.70 -29.98 9.05
CA GLY A 140 -18.54 -28.80 9.18
C GLY A 140 -18.13 -27.54 8.41
N ILE A 141 -17.05 -27.53 7.63
CA ILE A 141 -16.65 -26.37 6.84
C ILE A 141 -17.18 -26.52 5.41
N GLU A 142 -18.19 -25.75 5.03
CA GLU A 142 -18.71 -25.73 3.66
C GLU A 142 -18.25 -24.48 2.88
N PRO A 143 -17.68 -24.62 1.67
CA PRO A 143 -17.27 -23.49 0.85
C PRO A 143 -18.46 -22.76 0.21
N VAL A 144 -18.41 -21.44 0.14
CA VAL A 144 -19.41 -20.57 -0.48
C VAL A 144 -18.80 -19.88 -1.70
N TYR A 145 -19.44 -20.08 -2.85
CA TYR A 145 -18.97 -19.58 -4.14
C TYR A 145 -19.79 -18.38 -4.59
N SER A 146 -19.15 -17.48 -5.32
CA SER A 146 -19.84 -16.44 -6.06
C SER A 146 -20.53 -17.10 -7.26
N VAL A 147 -21.85 -16.99 -7.34
CA VAL A 147 -22.63 -17.60 -8.42
C VAL A 147 -23.62 -16.59 -8.98
N ARG A 148 -23.89 -16.65 -10.28
CA ARG A 148 -24.92 -15.86 -10.97
C ARG A 148 -26.07 -16.77 -11.36
N SER A 149 -27.30 -16.24 -11.34
CA SER A 149 -28.48 -16.98 -11.81
C SER A 149 -28.24 -17.43 -13.26
N PRO A 150 -28.51 -18.71 -13.63
CA PRO A 150 -29.28 -19.72 -12.88
C PRO A 150 -28.46 -20.63 -11.95
N LEU A 151 -27.15 -20.44 -11.81
CA LEU A 151 -26.29 -21.29 -10.97
C LEU A 151 -26.56 -21.07 -9.48
N THR A 152 -26.63 -22.18 -8.74
CA THR A 152 -26.70 -22.17 -7.27
C THR A 152 -25.39 -22.66 -6.68
N VAL A 153 -25.09 -22.24 -5.44
CA VAL A 153 -23.91 -22.73 -4.69
C VAL A 153 -23.91 -24.26 -4.58
N LYS A 154 -25.10 -24.87 -4.42
CA LYS A 154 -25.26 -26.33 -4.39
C LYS A 154 -24.88 -26.98 -5.72
N THR A 155 -25.32 -26.38 -6.84
CA THR A 155 -24.93 -26.83 -8.18
C THR A 155 -23.42 -26.72 -8.36
N MET A 156 -22.82 -25.57 -8.01
CA MET A 156 -21.38 -25.35 -8.13
C MET A 156 -20.56 -26.39 -7.37
N ARG A 157 -20.91 -26.66 -6.10
CA ARG A 157 -20.27 -27.72 -5.30
C ARG A 157 -20.36 -29.10 -5.96
N ARG A 158 -21.52 -29.44 -6.54
CA ARG A 158 -21.72 -30.71 -7.26
C ARG A 158 -20.81 -30.80 -8.48
N LEU A 159 -20.71 -29.73 -9.27
CA LEU A 159 -19.88 -29.67 -10.48
C LEU A 159 -18.40 -29.78 -10.13
N ILE A 160 -17.92 -29.02 -9.15
CA ILE A 160 -16.52 -29.10 -8.67
C ILE A 160 -16.21 -30.50 -8.16
N LYS A 161 -17.12 -31.14 -7.41
CA LYS A 161 -16.93 -32.53 -6.96
C LYS A 161 -16.83 -33.51 -8.13
N ALA A 162 -17.66 -33.34 -9.16
CA ALA A 162 -17.60 -34.18 -10.36
C ALA A 162 -16.31 -33.94 -11.17
N ALA A 163 -15.87 -32.69 -11.28
CA ALA A 163 -14.62 -32.33 -11.94
C ALA A 163 -13.42 -32.90 -11.19
N PHE A 164 -13.36 -32.74 -9.87
CA PHE A 164 -12.26 -33.25 -9.04
C PHE A 164 -12.19 -34.78 -9.09
N ALA A 165 -13.33 -35.48 -9.10
CA ALA A 165 -13.38 -36.93 -9.22
C ALA A 165 -12.87 -37.43 -10.59
N GLN A 166 -13.12 -36.68 -11.68
CA GLN A 166 -12.71 -37.07 -13.04
C GLN A 166 -11.27 -36.67 -13.36
N PHE A 167 -10.87 -35.46 -12.95
CA PHE A 167 -9.65 -34.81 -13.43
C PHE A 167 -8.64 -34.51 -12.32
N GLY A 168 -9.00 -34.72 -11.05
CA GLY A 168 -8.17 -34.32 -9.91
C GLY A 168 -6.78 -34.97 -9.89
N MET A 169 -6.61 -36.16 -10.45
CA MET A 169 -5.30 -36.84 -10.55
C MET A 169 -4.36 -36.23 -11.59
N HIS A 170 -4.89 -35.41 -12.50
CA HIS A 170 -4.13 -34.77 -13.58
C HIS A 170 -3.72 -33.34 -13.23
N ILE A 171 -4.02 -32.85 -12.03
CA ILE A 171 -3.63 -31.50 -11.60
C ILE A 171 -2.10 -31.44 -11.52
N PRO A 172 -1.42 -30.63 -12.37
CA PRO A 172 0.03 -30.57 -12.36
C PRO A 172 0.52 -29.81 -11.12
N ASP A 173 1.63 -30.27 -10.53
CA ASP A 173 2.35 -29.51 -9.50
C ASP A 173 3.50 -28.74 -10.16
N LEU A 174 3.33 -27.43 -10.30
CA LEU A 174 4.32 -26.56 -10.94
C LEU A 174 5.50 -26.27 -10.03
N LEU A 175 5.35 -26.42 -8.70
CA LEU A 175 6.42 -26.06 -7.77
C LEU A 175 7.50 -27.16 -7.69
N PRO A 176 8.77 -26.81 -7.91
CA PRO A 176 9.89 -27.72 -7.74
C PRO A 176 9.91 -28.36 -6.34
N PRO A 177 10.26 -29.65 -6.21
CA PRO A 177 10.32 -30.34 -4.91
C PRO A 177 11.19 -29.64 -3.87
N ALA A 178 12.24 -28.91 -4.30
CA ALA A 178 13.11 -28.13 -3.43
C ALA A 178 12.36 -27.00 -2.70
N LEU A 179 11.52 -26.22 -3.42
CA LEU A 179 10.74 -25.14 -2.81
C LEU A 179 9.64 -25.71 -1.90
N ARG A 180 8.98 -26.79 -2.32
CA ARG A 180 7.96 -27.46 -1.50
C ARG A 180 8.53 -27.96 -0.17
N ARG A 181 9.70 -28.61 -0.20
CA ARG A 181 10.38 -29.07 1.03
C ARG A 181 10.86 -27.92 1.90
N ALA A 182 11.46 -26.89 1.32
CA ALA A 182 11.97 -25.74 2.05
C ALA A 182 10.87 -25.03 2.87
N TYR A 183 9.68 -24.89 2.27
CA TYR A 183 8.56 -24.20 2.89
C TYR A 183 7.51 -25.13 3.50
N ARG A 184 7.70 -26.46 3.44
CA ARG A 184 6.73 -27.46 3.92
C ARG A 184 5.34 -27.25 3.31
N LEU A 185 5.29 -27.02 2.00
CA LEU A 185 4.04 -26.81 1.27
C LEU A 185 3.49 -28.15 0.76
N ILE A 186 2.18 -28.32 0.87
CA ILE A 186 1.46 -29.50 0.37
C ILE A 186 1.43 -29.55 -1.16
N ASP A 187 1.16 -30.71 -1.73
CA ASP A 187 1.03 -30.93 -3.17
C ASP A 187 -0.15 -30.13 -3.75
N LYS A 188 -0.04 -29.69 -5.01
CA LYS A 188 -1.09 -28.86 -5.66
C LYS A 188 -2.46 -29.54 -5.64
N GLN A 189 -2.50 -30.84 -5.94
CA GLN A 189 -3.73 -31.63 -5.91
C GLN A 189 -4.40 -31.59 -4.52
N GLU A 190 -3.60 -31.70 -3.46
CA GLU A 190 -4.10 -31.71 -2.09
C GLU A 190 -4.55 -30.31 -1.65
N ALA A 191 -3.87 -29.26 -2.10
CA ALA A 191 -4.29 -27.88 -1.89
C ALA A 191 -5.64 -27.58 -2.56
N VAL A 192 -5.83 -27.96 -3.83
CA VAL A 192 -7.11 -27.80 -4.53
C VAL A 192 -8.22 -28.63 -3.85
N ARG A 193 -7.90 -29.84 -3.39
CA ARG A 193 -8.84 -30.65 -2.61
C ARG A 193 -9.26 -29.94 -1.33
N ALA A 194 -8.31 -29.46 -0.53
CA ALA A 194 -8.58 -28.82 0.75
C ALA A 194 -9.26 -27.45 0.59
N LEU A 195 -9.07 -26.77 -0.54
CA LEU A 195 -9.82 -25.55 -0.90
C LEU A 195 -11.32 -25.84 -1.05
N HIS A 196 -11.69 -26.93 -1.73
CA HIS A 196 -13.10 -27.24 -2.01
C HIS A 196 -13.76 -28.20 -1.00
N PHE A 197 -12.96 -29.03 -0.36
CA PHE A 197 -13.40 -30.09 0.56
C PHE A 197 -12.53 -30.08 1.84
N PRO A 198 -12.47 -28.96 2.58
CA PRO A 198 -11.66 -28.85 3.79
C PRO A 198 -12.17 -29.81 4.87
N ARG A 199 -11.27 -30.60 5.46
CA ARG A 199 -11.61 -31.43 6.63
C ARG A 199 -11.42 -30.68 7.94
N SER A 200 -10.52 -29.69 7.94
CA SER A 200 -10.20 -28.86 9.09
C SER A 200 -9.77 -27.47 8.67
N ARG A 201 -9.76 -26.53 9.62
CA ARG A 201 -9.22 -25.18 9.40
C ARG A 201 -7.72 -25.20 9.09
N GLU A 202 -6.98 -26.15 9.64
CA GLU A 202 -5.54 -26.29 9.40
C GLU A 202 -5.27 -26.74 7.95
N GLU A 203 -6.04 -27.69 7.42
CA GLU A 203 -5.94 -28.07 6.00
C GLU A 203 -6.21 -26.87 5.08
N LEU A 204 -7.24 -26.09 5.39
CA LEU A 204 -7.57 -24.89 4.63
C LEU A 204 -6.45 -23.84 4.71
N HIS A 205 -5.83 -23.68 5.87
CA HIS A 205 -4.70 -22.77 6.05
C HIS A 205 -3.49 -23.19 5.20
N GLN A 206 -3.12 -24.47 5.21
CA GLN A 206 -2.01 -24.99 4.38
C GLN A 206 -2.33 -24.89 2.88
N ALA A 207 -3.57 -25.16 2.48
CA ALA A 207 -4.03 -25.02 1.09
C ALA A 207 -3.92 -23.58 0.61
N ARG A 208 -4.47 -22.62 1.38
CA ARG A 208 -4.35 -21.20 1.07
C ARG A 208 -2.89 -20.79 0.97
N ARG A 209 -2.06 -21.15 1.95
CA ARG A 209 -0.63 -20.83 1.95
C ARG A 209 0.11 -21.34 0.71
N ARG A 210 -0.18 -22.58 0.27
CA ARG A 210 0.40 -23.18 -0.95
C ARG A 210 -0.06 -22.46 -2.23
N LEU A 211 -1.35 -22.12 -2.33
CA LEU A 211 -1.94 -21.49 -3.51
C LEU A 211 -1.50 -20.04 -3.66
N VAL A 212 -1.54 -19.27 -2.56
CA VAL A 212 -1.07 -17.88 -2.50
C VAL A 212 0.40 -17.78 -2.89
N TYR A 213 1.25 -18.66 -2.36
CA TYR A 213 2.68 -18.65 -2.68
C TYR A 213 2.94 -18.93 -4.17
N GLU A 214 2.25 -19.91 -4.76
CA GLU A 214 2.43 -20.23 -6.19
C GLU A 214 1.92 -19.13 -7.10
N GLU A 215 0.75 -18.56 -6.80
CA GLU A 215 0.21 -17.44 -7.54
C GLU A 215 1.18 -16.24 -7.52
N PHE A 216 1.67 -15.87 -6.34
CA PHE A 216 2.67 -14.81 -6.21
C PHE A 216 3.99 -15.17 -6.89
N LEU A 217 4.45 -16.41 -6.82
CA LEU A 217 5.70 -16.83 -7.46
C LEU A 217 5.59 -16.72 -8.98
N LEU A 218 4.50 -17.20 -9.57
CA LEU A 218 4.26 -17.10 -11.02
C LEU A 218 4.21 -15.65 -11.47
N TYR A 219 3.49 -14.79 -10.75
CA TYR A 219 3.46 -13.37 -11.05
C TYR A 219 4.84 -12.72 -10.92
N GLN A 220 5.58 -13.00 -9.84
CA GLN A 220 6.91 -12.44 -9.64
C GLN A 220 7.92 -12.97 -10.68
N LEU A 221 7.80 -14.22 -11.15
CA LEU A 221 8.62 -14.74 -12.25
C LEU A 221 8.38 -13.96 -13.53
N LYS A 222 7.12 -13.67 -13.89
CA LYS A 222 6.77 -12.80 -15.03
C LYS A 222 7.42 -11.43 -14.90
N MET A 223 7.26 -10.78 -13.74
CA MET A 223 7.86 -9.47 -13.48
C MET A 223 9.39 -9.49 -13.59
N GLN A 224 10.06 -10.48 -12.99
CA GLN A 224 11.53 -10.56 -13.01
C GLN A 224 12.07 -10.90 -14.41
N ALA A 225 11.36 -11.73 -15.17
CA ALA A 225 11.73 -12.03 -16.55
C ALA A 225 11.55 -10.81 -17.46
N LEU A 226 10.41 -10.10 -17.36
CA LEU A 226 10.17 -8.86 -18.09
C LEU A 226 11.26 -7.83 -17.81
N ARG A 227 11.60 -7.63 -16.52
CA ARG A 227 12.69 -6.76 -16.10
C ARG A 227 14.02 -7.15 -16.74
N LYS A 228 14.32 -8.45 -16.84
CA LYS A 228 15.55 -8.94 -17.46
C LYS A 228 15.58 -8.61 -18.95
N VAL A 229 14.50 -8.90 -19.69
CA VAL A 229 14.38 -8.58 -21.11
C VAL A 229 14.52 -7.07 -21.35
N MET A 230 13.77 -6.24 -20.61
CA MET A 230 13.84 -4.79 -20.72
C MET A 230 15.22 -4.21 -20.36
N ARG A 231 15.93 -4.82 -19.40
CA ARG A 231 17.31 -4.43 -19.03
C ARG A 231 18.31 -4.76 -20.13
N ASP A 232 18.14 -5.89 -20.81
CA ASP A 232 19.03 -6.33 -21.88
C ASP A 232 18.82 -5.49 -23.16
N GLU A 233 17.61 -4.95 -23.39
CA GLU A 233 17.29 -4.10 -24.55
C GLU A 233 17.69 -2.63 -24.39
N ARG A 234 17.66 -2.08 -23.16
CA ARG A 234 17.91 -0.64 -22.91
C ARG A 234 19.38 -0.35 -22.67
N ARG A 235 20.15 -0.16 -23.76
CA ARG A 235 21.48 0.45 -23.69
C ARG A 235 21.39 1.83 -23.04
N GLY A 236 22.15 2.02 -21.96
CA GLY A 236 22.21 3.29 -21.24
C GLY A 236 23.55 4.00 -21.43
N ILE A 237 23.75 5.02 -20.61
CA ILE A 237 25.01 5.75 -20.51
C ILE A 237 25.93 4.99 -19.55
N ILE A 238 27.19 4.79 -19.92
CA ILE A 238 28.21 4.27 -19.00
C ILE A 238 28.93 5.45 -18.37
N HIS A 239 28.66 5.69 -17.09
CA HIS A 239 29.34 6.74 -16.33
C HIS A 239 30.73 6.27 -15.89
N SER A 240 31.75 7.05 -16.25
CA SER A 240 33.14 6.84 -15.84
C SER A 240 33.65 8.12 -15.20
N PHE A 241 33.89 8.08 -13.89
CA PHE A 241 34.29 9.24 -13.09
C PHE A 241 35.45 8.91 -12.15
N PRO A 242 36.32 9.89 -11.80
CA PRO A 242 37.45 9.65 -10.89
C PRO A 242 36.97 9.39 -9.45
N GLU A 243 37.28 8.21 -8.91
CA GLU A 243 36.85 7.84 -7.54
C GLU A 243 37.47 8.73 -6.46
N GLU A 244 38.69 9.24 -6.67
CA GLU A 244 39.38 10.12 -5.72
C GLU A 244 38.65 11.45 -5.54
N GLN A 245 38.13 12.05 -6.61
CA GLN A 245 37.39 13.31 -6.54
C GLN A 245 36.04 13.12 -5.83
N LEU A 246 35.34 12.02 -6.13
CA LEU A 246 34.11 11.66 -5.44
C LEU A 246 34.35 11.39 -3.95
N ALA A 247 35.42 10.68 -3.60
CA ALA A 247 35.81 10.42 -2.22
C ALA A 247 36.17 11.71 -1.48
N SER A 248 36.88 12.63 -2.14
CA SER A 248 37.21 13.96 -1.60
C SER A 248 35.93 14.74 -1.28
N PHE A 249 34.97 14.78 -2.21
CA PHE A 249 33.66 15.43 -1.98
C PHE A 249 32.92 14.81 -0.79
N LEU A 250 32.86 13.47 -0.71
CA LEU A 250 32.23 12.77 0.40
C LEU A 250 32.90 13.06 1.75
N SER A 251 34.23 13.24 1.77
CA SER A 251 34.97 13.59 2.98
C SER A 251 34.81 15.06 3.40
N GLY A 252 34.48 15.94 2.46
CA GLY A 252 34.21 17.36 2.70
C GLY A 252 32.80 17.66 3.22
N LEU A 253 31.91 16.67 3.27
CA LEU A 253 30.56 16.86 3.77
C LEU A 253 30.57 17.30 5.25
N PRO A 254 29.69 18.23 5.67
CA PRO A 254 29.65 18.73 7.05
C PRO A 254 29.08 17.72 8.06
N PHE A 255 28.76 16.50 7.61
CA PHE A 255 28.20 15.42 8.41
C PHE A 255 28.66 14.07 7.88
N SER A 256 28.59 13.04 8.73
CA SER A 256 28.89 11.66 8.33
C SER A 256 27.67 10.98 7.72
N LEU A 257 27.88 10.29 6.59
CA LEU A 257 26.83 9.46 5.97
C LEU A 257 26.51 8.23 6.83
N THR A 258 25.22 7.89 6.89
CA THR A 258 24.71 6.64 7.51
C THR A 258 25.11 5.41 6.68
N ASN A 259 24.99 4.21 7.25
CA ASN A 259 25.28 2.98 6.50
C ASN A 259 24.24 2.79 5.39
N ALA A 260 22.98 3.13 5.64
CA ALA A 260 21.92 3.12 4.64
C ALA A 260 22.26 4.04 3.45
N GLN A 261 22.71 5.28 3.72
CA GLN A 261 23.12 6.22 2.67
C GLN A 261 24.31 5.70 1.87
N ARG A 262 25.35 5.16 2.53
CA ARG A 262 26.51 4.57 1.83
C ARG A 262 26.13 3.37 0.96
N ARG A 263 25.26 2.48 1.46
CA ARG A 263 24.74 1.34 0.70
C ARG A 263 23.99 1.80 -0.54
N VAL A 264 23.05 2.73 -0.38
CA VAL A 264 22.22 3.25 -1.48
C VAL A 264 23.05 4.01 -2.51
N ILE A 265 24.00 4.84 -2.07
CA ILE A 265 24.93 5.52 -2.98
C ILE A 265 25.70 4.49 -3.81
N ARG A 266 26.24 3.44 -3.18
CA ARG A 266 26.93 2.37 -3.92
C ARG A 266 26.01 1.68 -4.92
N GLU A 267 24.79 1.31 -4.53
CA GLU A 267 23.80 0.71 -5.43
C GLU A 267 23.53 1.58 -6.67
N ILE A 268 23.41 2.90 -6.48
CA ILE A 268 23.17 3.85 -7.58
C ILE A 268 24.42 3.99 -8.46
N LEU A 269 25.60 4.16 -7.87
CA LEU A 269 26.85 4.31 -8.63
C LEU A 269 27.20 3.05 -9.43
N ASP A 270 26.93 1.86 -8.88
CA ASP A 270 27.10 0.59 -9.59
C ASP A 270 26.14 0.46 -10.78
N ASP A 271 24.91 0.98 -10.65
CA ASP A 271 23.96 1.05 -11.76
C ASP A 271 24.42 2.05 -12.83
N MET A 272 24.87 3.25 -12.45
CA MET A 272 25.35 4.28 -13.38
C MET A 272 26.59 3.84 -14.18
N ARG A 273 27.40 2.91 -13.63
CA ARG A 273 28.56 2.32 -14.32
C ARG A 273 28.17 1.19 -15.27
N ALA A 274 26.96 0.66 -15.15
CA ALA A 274 26.52 -0.46 -15.97
C ALA A 274 26.18 0.01 -17.40
N PRO A 275 26.28 -0.86 -18.43
CA PRO A 275 25.93 -0.51 -19.81
C PRO A 275 24.42 -0.33 -20.07
N ARG A 276 23.60 -0.31 -19.01
CA ARG A 276 22.14 -0.26 -19.04
C ARG A 276 21.65 1.01 -18.38
N GLN A 277 20.52 1.54 -18.86
CA GLN A 277 19.91 2.72 -18.25
C GLN A 277 19.46 2.39 -16.81
N MET A 278 19.87 3.20 -15.83
CA MET A 278 19.35 3.13 -14.47
C MET A 278 17.89 3.62 -14.44
N ASN A 279 17.01 2.86 -13.78
CA ASN A 279 15.64 3.26 -13.49
C ASN A 279 15.31 2.85 -12.05
N ARG A 280 15.47 3.80 -11.12
CA ARG A 280 15.47 3.50 -9.67
C ARG A 280 14.58 4.45 -8.88
N LEU A 281 13.84 3.87 -7.92
CA LEU A 281 13.10 4.57 -6.88
C LEU A 281 13.93 4.55 -5.59
N LEU A 282 14.36 5.74 -5.16
CA LEU A 282 14.91 6.01 -3.85
C LEU A 282 13.79 6.36 -2.89
N GLN A 283 13.59 5.48 -1.92
CA GLN A 283 12.64 5.69 -0.84
C GLN A 283 13.37 5.92 0.47
N GLY A 284 12.87 6.86 1.26
CA GLY A 284 13.37 7.08 2.60
C GLY A 284 12.41 7.95 3.39
N ASP A 285 12.45 7.82 4.70
CA ASP A 285 11.65 8.66 5.59
C ASP A 285 11.93 10.16 5.36
N VAL A 286 11.03 11.05 5.75
CA VAL A 286 11.22 12.50 5.74
C VAL A 286 12.45 12.82 6.58
N GLY A 287 13.48 13.42 5.97
CA GLY A 287 14.75 13.75 6.64
C GLY A 287 15.75 12.58 6.77
N SER A 288 15.56 11.46 6.08
CA SER A 288 16.56 10.38 5.94
C SER A 288 17.80 10.77 5.11
N GLY A 289 17.84 11.98 4.56
CA GLY A 289 18.97 12.48 3.75
C GLY A 289 18.90 12.11 2.27
N LYS A 290 17.70 11.98 1.68
CA LYS A 290 17.53 11.78 0.22
C LYS A 290 18.29 12.82 -0.61
N THR A 291 18.30 14.08 -0.17
CA THR A 291 19.01 15.18 -0.86
C THR A 291 20.52 14.96 -0.93
N VAL A 292 21.17 14.39 0.08
CA VAL A 292 22.62 14.12 0.00
C VAL A 292 22.91 12.99 -0.98
N VAL A 293 22.05 11.97 -1.04
CA VAL A 293 22.17 10.91 -2.06
C VAL A 293 22.04 11.53 -3.45
N ALA A 294 21.04 12.40 -3.68
CA ALA A 294 20.86 13.13 -4.94
C ALA A 294 22.09 13.99 -5.31
N ALA A 295 22.68 14.70 -4.33
CA ALA A 295 23.88 15.50 -4.54
C ALA A 295 25.07 14.64 -5.03
N VAL A 296 25.33 13.51 -4.35
CA VAL A 296 26.45 12.62 -4.70
C VAL A 296 26.31 12.05 -6.10
N VAL A 297 25.09 11.64 -6.50
CA VAL A 297 24.87 11.04 -7.82
C VAL A 297 24.86 12.08 -8.95
N LEU A 298 24.38 13.30 -8.68
CA LEU A 298 24.54 14.43 -9.60
C LEU A 298 26.02 14.74 -9.82
N TYR A 299 26.81 14.77 -8.74
CA TYR A 299 28.25 15.00 -8.85
C TYR A 299 28.95 13.92 -9.67
N ALA A 300 28.59 12.65 -9.47
CA ALA A 300 29.13 11.55 -10.28
C ALA A 300 28.78 11.69 -11.79
N ALA A 301 27.58 12.16 -12.12
CA ALA A 301 27.19 12.45 -13.50
C ALA A 301 28.05 13.59 -14.10
N VAL A 302 28.24 14.68 -13.34
CA VAL A 302 29.08 15.82 -13.76
C VAL A 302 30.54 15.42 -13.95
N LEU A 303 31.11 14.64 -13.02
CA LEU A 303 32.46 14.09 -13.15
C LEU A 303 32.63 13.17 -14.36
N SER A 304 31.53 12.60 -14.88
CA SER A 304 31.52 11.78 -16.10
C SER A 304 31.41 12.62 -17.38
N GLY A 305 31.31 13.95 -17.27
CA GLY A 305 31.12 14.87 -18.40
C GLY A 305 29.67 15.04 -18.83
N PHE A 306 28.69 14.71 -17.98
CA PHE A 306 27.26 14.84 -18.27
C PHE A 306 26.57 15.86 -17.37
N GLN A 307 25.55 16.52 -17.88
CA GLN A 307 24.68 17.40 -17.12
C GLN A 307 23.66 16.60 -16.30
N GLY A 308 23.26 17.16 -15.16
CA GLY A 308 22.20 16.62 -14.31
C GLY A 308 20.98 17.54 -14.22
N ALA A 309 19.79 16.96 -14.11
CA ALA A 309 18.55 17.71 -13.87
C ALA A 309 17.82 17.19 -12.62
N LEU A 310 17.38 18.11 -11.75
CA LEU A 310 16.53 17.80 -10.60
C LEU A 310 15.19 18.52 -10.74
N MET A 311 14.13 17.75 -10.99
CA MET A 311 12.76 18.25 -11.09
C MET A 311 12.03 18.12 -9.76
N VAL A 312 11.40 19.21 -9.31
CA VAL A 312 10.72 19.33 -8.02
C VAL A 312 9.36 20.02 -8.17
N PRO A 313 8.37 19.75 -7.29
CA PRO A 313 6.98 20.12 -7.58
C PRO A 313 6.65 21.60 -7.39
N THR A 314 7.44 22.37 -6.63
CA THR A 314 7.18 23.80 -6.37
C THR A 314 8.43 24.65 -6.48
N GLU A 315 8.23 25.95 -6.74
CA GLU A 315 9.33 26.90 -6.87
C GLU A 315 10.12 27.06 -5.57
N ILE A 316 9.44 27.10 -4.42
CA ILE A 316 10.10 27.18 -3.11
C ILE A 316 11.04 25.96 -2.89
N LEU A 317 10.57 24.76 -3.24
CA LEU A 317 11.43 23.57 -3.16
C LEU A 317 12.62 23.66 -4.11
N ALA A 318 12.40 24.18 -5.32
CA ALA A 318 13.47 24.36 -6.31
C ALA A 318 14.53 25.34 -5.80
N GLU A 319 14.11 26.47 -5.22
CA GLU A 319 15.01 27.46 -4.60
C GLU A 319 15.78 26.86 -3.42
N GLN A 320 15.10 26.09 -2.55
CA GLN A 320 15.74 25.43 -1.40
C GLN A 320 16.79 24.42 -1.84
N HIS A 321 16.47 23.56 -2.82
CA HIS A 321 17.41 22.59 -3.37
C HIS A 321 18.55 23.28 -4.10
N ALA A 322 18.29 24.35 -4.88
CA ALA A 322 19.33 25.10 -5.58
C ALA A 322 20.31 25.76 -4.63
N ARG A 323 19.82 26.39 -3.56
CA ARG A 323 20.69 26.97 -2.53
C ARG A 323 21.51 25.90 -1.82
N SER A 324 20.86 24.82 -1.36
CA SER A 324 21.53 23.74 -0.62
C SER A 324 22.60 23.04 -1.46
N LEU A 325 22.30 22.74 -2.74
CA LEU A 325 23.26 22.11 -3.65
C LEU A 325 24.39 23.07 -4.04
N ALA A 326 24.09 24.36 -4.27
CA ALA A 326 25.13 25.35 -4.53
C ALA A 326 26.10 25.51 -3.33
N GLU A 327 25.57 25.49 -2.10
CA GLU A 327 26.39 25.51 -0.88
C GLU A 327 27.26 24.23 -0.75
N LEU A 328 26.70 23.05 -1.06
CA LEU A 328 27.44 21.78 -1.03
C LEU A 328 28.53 21.69 -2.12
N PHE A 329 28.33 22.33 -3.28
CA PHE A 329 29.26 22.29 -4.42
C PHE A 329 30.21 23.49 -4.51
N ALA A 330 30.24 24.36 -3.50
CA ALA A 330 31.04 25.59 -3.53
C ALA A 330 32.53 25.34 -3.83
N ASP A 331 33.08 24.22 -3.36
CA ASP A 331 34.50 23.86 -3.50
C ASP A 331 34.80 22.93 -4.70
N THR A 332 33.80 22.54 -5.49
CA THR A 332 33.95 21.55 -6.57
C THR A 332 34.00 22.16 -7.97
N GLY A 333 33.74 23.47 -8.11
CA GLY A 333 33.67 24.16 -9.40
C GLY A 333 32.42 23.83 -10.24
N VAL A 334 31.44 23.15 -9.65
CA VAL A 334 30.20 22.71 -10.32
C VAL A 334 29.20 23.86 -10.35
N THR A 335 28.66 24.14 -11.54
CA THR A 335 27.70 25.23 -11.75
C THR A 335 26.26 24.72 -11.58
N VAL A 336 25.57 25.23 -10.57
CA VAL A 336 24.16 24.91 -10.27
C VAL A 336 23.28 26.11 -10.61
N GLU A 337 22.26 25.90 -11.44
CA GLU A 337 21.31 26.96 -11.84
C GLU A 337 19.84 26.59 -11.60
N LEU A 338 19.00 27.60 -11.40
CA LEU A 338 17.59 27.46 -11.11
C LEU A 338 16.72 27.84 -12.34
N LEU A 339 15.84 26.93 -12.77
CA LEU A 339 14.87 27.17 -13.84
C LEU A 339 13.43 26.92 -13.36
N THR A 340 12.73 28.00 -13.04
CA THR A 340 11.31 28.00 -12.62
C THR A 340 10.44 28.80 -13.60
N SER A 341 9.14 28.94 -13.30
CA SER A 341 8.23 29.75 -14.11
C SER A 341 8.37 31.26 -13.84
N SER A 342 8.88 31.61 -12.65
CA SER A 342 9.26 32.98 -12.28
C SER A 342 10.50 33.51 -13.02
N VAL A 343 11.41 32.64 -13.49
CA VAL A 343 12.57 33.05 -14.31
C VAL A 343 12.13 33.42 -15.73
N LYS A 344 12.08 34.73 -16.00
CA LYS A 344 11.57 35.34 -17.25
C LYS A 344 12.60 36.24 -17.94
N GLY A 345 12.31 36.61 -19.19
CA GLY A 345 13.05 37.64 -19.93
C GLY A 345 14.49 37.27 -20.29
N LYS A 346 15.41 38.23 -20.16
CA LYS A 346 16.82 38.10 -20.56
C LYS A 346 17.54 36.97 -19.79
N ARG A 347 17.32 36.87 -18.48
CA ARG A 347 17.93 35.85 -17.62
C ARG A 347 17.58 34.43 -18.06
N ARG A 348 16.32 34.19 -18.46
CA ARG A 348 15.89 32.89 -18.99
C ARG A 348 16.65 32.54 -20.27
N LYS A 349 16.76 33.49 -21.21
CA LYS A 349 17.47 33.27 -22.49
C LYS A 349 18.95 32.96 -22.26
N GLU A 350 19.60 33.70 -21.38
CA GLU A 350 21.01 33.46 -21.01
C GLU A 350 21.21 32.09 -20.38
N LEU A 351 20.32 31.68 -19.46
CA LEU A 351 20.37 30.37 -18.82
C LEU A 351 20.16 29.22 -19.81
N LEU A 352 19.19 29.36 -20.72
CA LEU A 352 18.94 28.34 -21.75
C LEU A 352 20.12 28.18 -22.71
N ALA A 353 20.76 29.29 -23.11
CA ALA A 353 21.97 29.23 -23.94
C ALA A 353 23.12 28.52 -23.21
N LYS A 354 23.33 28.83 -21.92
CA LYS A 354 24.33 28.15 -21.08
C LYS A 354 24.03 26.68 -20.81
N LEU A 355 22.76 26.27 -20.87
CA LEU A 355 22.36 24.88 -20.72
C LEU A 355 22.65 24.09 -22.01
N GLU A 356 22.40 24.71 -23.15
CA GLU A 356 22.64 24.17 -24.49
C GLU A 356 24.14 24.08 -24.82
N ASP A 357 24.97 25.03 -24.36
CA ASP A 357 26.42 25.01 -24.55
C ASP A 357 27.18 24.16 -23.51
N GLY A 358 26.51 23.75 -22.43
CA GLY A 358 27.05 22.90 -21.37
C GLY A 358 27.80 23.64 -20.26
N THR A 359 27.71 24.97 -20.18
CA THR A 359 28.29 25.76 -19.07
C THR A 359 27.57 25.50 -17.75
N VAL A 360 26.29 25.13 -17.78
CA VAL A 360 25.54 24.70 -16.59
C VAL A 360 25.67 23.20 -16.40
N ASP A 361 26.24 22.77 -15.27
CA ASP A 361 26.41 21.35 -14.95
C ASP A 361 25.12 20.73 -14.38
N ILE A 362 24.44 21.45 -13.49
CA ILE A 362 23.23 20.97 -12.80
C ILE A 362 22.14 22.03 -12.93
N VAL A 363 20.97 21.63 -13.40
CA VAL A 363 19.77 22.48 -13.39
C VAL A 363 18.72 21.93 -12.43
N ILE A 364 18.17 22.81 -11.61
CA ILE A 364 17.08 22.49 -10.69
C ILE A 364 15.87 23.29 -11.12
N GLY A 365 14.71 22.66 -11.18
CA GLY A 365 13.54 23.35 -11.69
C GLY A 365 12.23 22.65 -11.45
N THR A 366 11.16 23.37 -11.76
CA THR A 366 9.80 22.83 -11.74
C THR A 366 9.45 22.25 -13.10
N HIS A 367 8.17 22.25 -13.44
CA HIS A 367 7.63 21.88 -14.75
C HIS A 367 8.16 22.79 -15.88
N ALA A 368 8.90 23.86 -15.54
CA ALA A 368 9.66 24.64 -16.49
C ALA A 368 10.73 23.81 -17.24
N LEU A 369 11.29 22.75 -16.63
CA LEU A 369 12.33 21.90 -17.25
C LEU A 369 11.83 21.09 -18.46
N ILE A 370 10.53 20.78 -18.50
CA ILE A 370 9.92 19.95 -19.55
C ILE A 370 9.35 20.75 -20.72
N GLN A 371 9.54 22.07 -20.72
CA GLN A 371 9.08 22.91 -21.83
C GLN A 371 9.92 22.67 -23.09
N GLU A 372 9.32 22.84 -24.28
CA GLU A 372 9.95 22.54 -25.57
C GLU A 372 11.30 23.26 -25.76
N GLY A 373 11.41 24.53 -25.34
CA GLY A 373 12.62 25.34 -25.50
C GLY A 373 13.78 25.04 -24.54
N VAL A 374 13.68 24.05 -23.66
CA VAL A 374 14.79 23.62 -22.79
C VAL A 374 15.60 22.55 -23.50
N GLN A 375 16.85 22.84 -23.83
CA GLN A 375 17.77 21.90 -24.47
C GLN A 375 19.03 21.77 -23.64
N PHE A 376 19.50 20.53 -23.49
CA PHE A 376 20.74 20.19 -22.79
C PHE A 376 21.79 19.83 -23.82
N ARG A 377 23.05 20.17 -23.56
CA ARG A 377 24.17 19.66 -24.35
C ARG A 377 24.28 18.14 -24.24
N GLN A 378 24.27 17.63 -23.00
CA GLN A 378 24.47 16.21 -22.73
C GLN A 378 23.90 15.81 -21.36
N LEU A 379 22.57 15.66 -21.29
CA LEU A 379 21.88 15.22 -20.09
C LEU A 379 22.14 13.73 -19.81
N GLY A 380 22.76 13.43 -18.66
CA GLY A 380 23.09 12.05 -18.26
C GLY A 380 22.27 11.51 -17.09
N LEU A 381 21.75 12.38 -16.23
CA LEU A 381 20.97 11.98 -15.05
C LEU A 381 19.76 12.88 -14.84
N VAL A 382 18.59 12.27 -14.64
CA VAL A 382 17.34 12.94 -14.29
C VAL A 382 16.88 12.46 -12.92
N ILE A 383 16.70 13.40 -12.00
CA ILE A 383 16.14 13.17 -10.68
C ILE A 383 14.75 13.81 -10.59
N THR A 384 13.75 13.07 -10.10
CA THR A 384 12.42 13.62 -9.79
C THR A 384 12.11 13.44 -8.32
N ASP A 385 11.95 14.54 -7.58
CA ASP A 385 11.54 14.52 -6.17
C ASP A 385 10.01 14.57 -6.02
N GLU A 386 9.46 13.93 -4.99
CA GLU A 386 8.02 13.78 -4.76
C GLU A 386 7.25 13.35 -6.03
N GLN A 387 7.71 12.25 -6.65
CA GLN A 387 7.28 11.84 -8.00
C GLN A 387 5.75 11.70 -8.18
N HIS A 388 5.00 11.42 -7.11
CA HIS A 388 3.55 11.26 -7.11
C HIS A 388 2.79 12.54 -7.50
N ARG A 389 3.46 13.71 -7.47
CA ARG A 389 2.89 14.99 -7.92
C ARG A 389 3.00 15.22 -9.43
N PHE A 390 3.73 14.37 -10.14
CA PHE A 390 3.95 14.51 -11.58
C PHE A 390 3.18 13.45 -12.36
N GLY A 391 2.64 13.85 -13.52
CA GLY A 391 2.02 12.92 -14.46
C GLY A 391 3.03 12.00 -15.13
N VAL A 392 2.57 10.86 -15.65
CA VAL A 392 3.41 9.91 -16.41
C VAL A 392 4.08 10.59 -17.60
N GLU A 393 3.33 11.39 -18.36
CA GLU A 393 3.84 12.13 -19.53
C GLU A 393 4.91 13.17 -19.16
N GLN A 394 4.76 13.87 -18.02
CA GLN A 394 5.75 14.86 -17.60
C GLN A 394 7.12 14.21 -17.32
N ARG A 395 7.12 13.04 -16.68
CA ARG A 395 8.35 12.25 -16.45
C ARG A 395 8.96 11.76 -17.75
N ARG A 396 8.13 11.33 -18.69
CA ARG A 396 8.56 10.87 -20.01
C ARG A 396 9.25 11.98 -20.80
N VAL A 397 8.66 13.17 -20.86
CA VAL A 397 9.21 14.33 -21.59
C VAL A 397 10.60 14.70 -21.05
N LEU A 398 10.79 14.72 -19.73
CA LEU A 398 12.10 15.05 -19.15
C LEU A 398 13.17 14.00 -19.52
N ARG A 399 12.80 12.72 -19.53
CA ARG A 399 13.69 11.63 -19.94
C ARG A 399 14.06 11.73 -21.42
N GLU A 400 13.12 12.14 -22.27
CA GLU A 400 13.34 12.31 -23.72
C GLU A 400 14.19 13.53 -24.08
N LYS A 401 14.50 14.42 -23.12
CA LYS A 401 15.46 15.53 -23.31
C LYS A 401 16.92 15.07 -23.43
N GLY A 402 17.24 13.84 -23.04
CA GLY A 402 18.58 13.25 -23.15
C GLY A 402 18.57 11.94 -23.94
N HIS A 403 19.74 11.50 -24.39
CA HIS A 403 19.91 10.21 -25.02
C HIS A 403 20.05 9.09 -23.97
N ALA A 404 18.90 8.55 -23.55
CA ALA A 404 18.80 7.51 -22.51
C ALA A 404 19.46 7.89 -21.16
N PRO A 405 19.14 9.06 -20.58
CA PRO A 405 19.68 9.47 -19.29
C PRO A 405 19.23 8.50 -18.19
N ASP A 406 20.06 8.31 -17.19
CA ASP A 406 19.71 7.58 -15.98
C ASP A 406 18.57 8.28 -15.23
N VAL A 407 17.66 7.50 -14.65
CA VAL A 407 16.44 8.01 -13.98
C VAL A 407 16.44 7.59 -12.52
N LEU A 408 16.43 8.60 -11.64
CA LEU A 408 16.26 8.45 -10.19
C LEU A 408 14.98 9.14 -9.72
N MET A 409 14.02 8.39 -9.20
CA MET A 409 12.82 8.94 -8.58
C MET A 409 12.98 8.93 -7.07
N MET A 410 12.55 9.98 -6.39
CA MET A 410 12.58 10.06 -4.93
C MET A 410 11.16 10.18 -4.38
N THR A 411 10.93 9.55 -3.24
CA THR A 411 9.68 9.72 -2.49
C THR A 411 9.94 9.81 -0.99
N ALA A 412 9.19 10.69 -0.33
CA ALA A 412 9.15 10.76 1.13
C ALA A 412 8.11 9.83 1.75
N THR A 413 7.14 9.33 0.97
CA THR A 413 6.18 8.35 1.45
C THR A 413 6.85 6.99 1.58
N PRO A 414 6.92 6.43 2.80
CA PRO A 414 7.34 5.06 2.97
C PRO A 414 6.25 4.16 2.39
N ILE A 415 6.50 3.50 1.27
CA ILE A 415 5.69 2.41 0.73
C ILE A 415 6.37 1.10 1.12
N PRO A 416 5.67 0.07 1.63
CA PRO A 416 6.29 -1.22 1.85
C PRO A 416 7.02 -1.68 0.59
N ARG A 417 8.30 -2.06 0.72
CA ARG A 417 9.18 -2.32 -0.44
C ARG A 417 8.53 -3.25 -1.46
N THR A 418 7.85 -4.28 -0.97
CA THR A 418 7.15 -5.27 -1.81
C THR A 418 6.01 -4.65 -2.61
N LEU A 419 5.25 -3.73 -2.04
CA LEU A 419 4.23 -2.97 -2.75
C LEU A 419 4.84 -1.99 -3.75
N ALA A 420 5.93 -1.32 -3.39
CA ALA A 420 6.63 -0.41 -4.30
C ALA A 420 7.11 -1.17 -5.56
N ILE A 421 7.69 -2.36 -5.40
CA ILE A 421 8.09 -3.17 -6.56
C ILE A 421 6.90 -3.72 -7.35
N THR A 422 5.80 -4.09 -6.69
CA THR A 422 4.63 -4.63 -7.39
C THR A 422 3.90 -3.53 -8.17
N ALA A 423 3.74 -2.35 -7.58
CA ALA A 423 3.07 -1.20 -8.20
C ALA A 423 3.95 -0.47 -9.23
N PHE A 424 5.25 -0.34 -8.97
CA PHE A 424 6.22 0.33 -9.84
C PHE A 424 7.10 -0.69 -10.58
N GLY A 425 6.45 -1.73 -11.11
CA GLY A 425 6.99 -2.97 -11.68
C GLY A 425 8.33 -2.91 -12.43
N ASP A 426 8.67 -1.82 -13.11
CA ASP A 426 9.89 -1.68 -13.91
C ASP A 426 11.08 -1.03 -13.18
N MET A 427 10.89 -0.55 -11.94
CA MET A 427 11.91 0.18 -11.17
C MET A 427 12.66 -0.71 -10.17
N ASP A 428 13.95 -0.44 -10.00
CA ASP A 428 14.72 -0.88 -8.84
C ASP A 428 14.41 -0.03 -7.62
N VAL A 429 14.42 -0.60 -6.42
CA VAL A 429 14.04 0.14 -5.20
C VAL A 429 15.16 0.08 -4.18
N SER A 430 15.68 1.26 -3.85
CA SER A 430 16.62 1.53 -2.76
C SER A 430 15.88 2.12 -1.57
N VAL A 431 16.25 1.68 -0.37
CA VAL A 431 15.61 2.09 0.88
C VAL A 431 16.64 2.71 1.82
N LEU A 432 16.34 3.92 2.29
CA LEU A 432 17.02 4.57 3.41
C LEU A 432 16.23 4.26 4.70
N ASP A 433 16.69 3.22 5.39
CA ASP A 433 16.14 2.64 6.62
C ASP A 433 16.81 3.18 7.90
N GLU A 434 17.76 4.11 7.77
CA GLU A 434 18.46 4.75 8.89
C GLU A 434 18.27 6.27 8.88
N MET A 435 18.05 6.84 10.06
CA MET A 435 18.02 8.30 10.26
C MET A 435 19.43 8.85 10.54
N PRO A 436 19.76 10.08 10.09
CA PRO A 436 21.02 10.74 10.43
C PRO A 436 21.20 10.91 11.96
N ALA A 437 22.45 10.84 12.42
CA ALA A 437 22.80 11.05 13.83
C ALA A 437 22.48 12.48 14.29
N GLY A 438 22.04 12.65 15.55
CA GLY A 438 21.74 13.95 16.15
C GLY A 438 20.28 14.38 16.07
N ARG A 439 19.44 13.71 15.26
CA ARG A 439 18.01 14.05 15.17
C ARG A 439 17.23 13.56 16.39
N LYS A 440 16.56 14.48 17.07
CA LYS A 440 15.68 14.16 18.21
C LYS A 440 14.35 13.57 17.72
N LYS A 441 13.85 12.56 18.44
CA LYS A 441 12.54 11.95 18.18
C LYS A 441 11.45 12.99 18.42
N VAL A 442 10.52 13.14 17.47
CA VAL A 442 9.33 13.99 17.67
C VAL A 442 8.41 13.31 18.68
N GLU A 443 8.18 13.96 19.82
CA GLU A 443 7.24 13.46 20.82
C GLU A 443 5.81 13.62 20.31
N THR A 444 5.09 12.50 20.18
CA THR A 444 3.76 12.47 19.59
C THR A 444 2.72 12.17 20.66
N TYR A 445 1.72 13.04 20.80
CA TYR A 445 0.66 12.94 21.80
C TYR A 445 -0.71 12.93 21.13
N TRP A 446 -1.60 12.05 21.58
CA TRP A 446 -3.01 12.07 21.20
C TRP A 446 -3.86 12.68 22.32
N VAL A 447 -4.65 13.70 21.98
CA VAL A 447 -5.56 14.40 22.86
C VAL A 447 -6.96 14.51 22.26
N LYS A 448 -7.96 14.74 23.12
CA LYS A 448 -9.36 14.94 22.74
C LYS A 448 -9.66 16.43 22.51
N HIS A 449 -10.74 16.74 21.79
CA HIS A 449 -11.12 18.13 21.49
C HIS A 449 -11.33 19.00 22.74
N ASN A 450 -11.83 18.42 23.83
CA ASN A 450 -12.02 19.15 25.09
C ASN A 450 -10.70 19.60 25.76
N GLN A 451 -9.55 19.10 25.31
CA GLN A 451 -8.24 19.50 25.80
C GLN A 451 -7.57 20.57 24.93
N PHE A 452 -8.27 21.10 23.91
CA PHE A 452 -7.69 22.07 22.98
C PHE A 452 -7.10 23.31 23.67
N ALA A 453 -7.75 23.83 24.71
CA ALA A 453 -7.21 24.96 25.48
C ALA A 453 -5.80 24.68 26.06
N ARG A 454 -5.54 23.44 26.52
CA ARG A 454 -4.21 23.03 27.02
C ARG A 454 -3.17 22.98 25.89
N VAL A 455 -3.60 22.66 24.67
CA VAL A 455 -2.74 22.66 23.48
C VAL A 455 -2.35 24.09 23.12
N LEU A 456 -3.28 25.05 23.22
CA LEU A 456 -2.98 26.48 23.02
C LEU A 456 -1.95 26.99 24.03
N ASP A 457 -2.11 26.67 25.31
CA ASP A 457 -1.13 27.02 26.35
C ASP A 457 0.26 26.39 26.06
N PHE A 458 0.29 25.19 25.49
CA PHE A 458 1.52 24.52 25.10
C PHE A 458 2.19 25.21 23.90
N ILE A 459 1.44 25.56 22.86
CA ILE A 459 1.93 26.34 21.73
C ILE A 459 2.52 27.66 22.24
N GLU A 460 1.82 28.40 23.12
CA GLU A 460 2.32 29.67 23.65
C GLU A 460 3.68 29.54 24.36
N LYS A 461 3.94 28.42 25.06
CA LYS A 461 5.25 28.16 25.69
C LYS A 461 6.38 28.05 24.67
N GLU A 462 6.12 27.40 23.54
CA GLU A 462 7.10 27.25 22.46
C GLU A 462 7.28 28.57 21.69
N LEU A 463 6.20 29.30 21.43
CA LEU A 463 6.27 30.64 20.81
C LEU A 463 7.09 31.63 21.65
N ARG A 464 6.96 31.58 22.99
CA ARG A 464 7.78 32.41 23.90
C ARG A 464 9.28 32.11 23.83
N ARG A 465 9.66 30.91 23.38
CA ARG A 465 11.05 30.51 23.15
C ARG A 465 11.56 30.95 21.77
N GLY A 466 10.72 31.63 20.99
CA GLY A 466 11.02 32.09 19.63
C GLY A 466 10.73 31.06 18.54
N HIS A 467 10.10 29.93 18.88
CA HIS A 467 9.74 28.88 17.92
C HIS A 467 8.41 29.17 17.22
N GLN A 468 8.08 28.34 16.23
CA GLN A 468 6.88 28.45 15.42
C GLN A 468 6.04 27.17 15.47
N ALA A 469 4.75 27.30 15.13
CA ALA A 469 3.80 26.18 15.16
C ALA A 469 3.00 26.04 13.87
N TYR A 470 2.79 24.80 13.44
CA TYR A 470 1.81 24.43 12.42
C TYR A 470 0.51 23.95 13.06
N VAL A 471 -0.63 24.35 12.49
CA VAL A 471 -1.96 23.85 12.84
C VAL A 471 -2.66 23.38 11.57
N ILE A 472 -2.84 22.07 11.42
CA ILE A 472 -3.34 21.43 10.21
C ILE A 472 -4.78 20.98 10.38
N CYS A 473 -5.65 21.42 9.48
CA CYS A 473 -7.06 21.03 9.42
C CYS A 473 -7.28 20.03 8.25
N PRO A 474 -8.12 19.00 8.44
CA PRO A 474 -8.40 18.02 7.39
C PRO A 474 -9.22 18.63 6.26
N LEU A 475 -9.07 18.02 5.08
CA LEU A 475 -10.01 18.15 3.97
C LEU A 475 -11.12 17.09 4.13
N ILE A 476 -12.34 17.44 3.78
CA ILE A 476 -13.51 16.57 3.69
C ILE A 476 -13.75 16.37 2.19
N GLU A 477 -13.47 15.15 1.73
CA GLU A 477 -13.50 14.75 0.31
C GLU A 477 -14.85 15.07 -0.40
N GLU A 478 -15.93 15.20 0.36
CA GLU A 478 -17.28 15.48 -0.17
C GLU A 478 -17.58 16.98 -0.36
N SER A 479 -16.77 17.93 0.15
CA SER A 479 -17.03 19.37 0.02
C SER A 479 -15.85 20.30 0.34
N GLU A 480 -15.13 20.74 -0.68
CA GLU A 480 -14.09 21.79 -0.57
C GLU A 480 -14.58 23.11 0.07
N LYS A 481 -15.90 23.38 0.05
CA LYS A 481 -16.49 24.55 0.73
C LYS A 481 -16.45 24.44 2.25
N LEU A 482 -16.68 23.25 2.80
CA LEU A 482 -16.65 23.02 4.25
C LEU A 482 -15.22 23.04 4.79
N ASP A 483 -14.25 22.62 3.97
CA ASP A 483 -12.83 22.53 4.38
C ASP A 483 -12.19 23.88 4.61
N VAL A 484 -12.44 24.80 3.68
CA VAL A 484 -11.99 26.18 3.79
C VAL A 484 -12.65 26.83 5.00
N GLN A 485 -13.91 26.50 5.30
CA GLN A 485 -14.60 27.02 6.47
C GLN A 485 -13.95 26.54 7.78
N ASN A 486 -13.63 25.25 7.90
CA ASN A 486 -12.97 24.72 9.10
C ASN A 486 -11.60 25.39 9.36
N ALA A 487 -10.79 25.57 8.31
CA ALA A 487 -9.50 26.25 8.45
C ALA A 487 -9.66 27.74 8.81
N ILE A 488 -10.66 28.43 8.25
CA ILE A 488 -11.00 29.83 8.59
C ILE A 488 -11.48 29.94 10.04
N ASP A 489 -12.30 29.00 10.51
CA ASP A 489 -12.85 29.02 11.86
C ASP A 489 -11.72 28.83 12.89
N VAL A 490 -10.85 27.84 12.69
CA VAL A 490 -9.66 27.61 13.53
C VAL A 490 -8.71 28.81 13.48
N HIS A 491 -8.49 29.39 12.30
CA HIS A 491 -7.69 30.61 12.15
C HIS A 491 -8.28 31.78 12.94
N SER A 492 -9.58 32.01 12.82
CA SER A 492 -10.28 33.09 13.55
C SER A 492 -10.18 32.90 15.06
N GLN A 493 -10.32 31.66 15.55
CA GLN A 493 -10.13 31.33 16.96
C GLN A 493 -8.72 31.62 17.45
N LEU A 494 -7.70 31.23 16.68
CA LEU A 494 -6.29 31.45 17.02
C LEU A 494 -5.90 32.92 16.95
N VAL A 495 -6.39 33.66 15.95
CA VAL A 495 -6.22 35.13 15.86
C VAL A 495 -6.82 35.81 17.07
N TYR A 496 -8.01 35.40 17.50
CA TYR A 496 -8.65 35.95 18.70
C TYR A 496 -7.84 35.64 19.96
N TYR A 497 -7.40 34.39 20.12
CA TYR A 497 -6.65 33.95 21.31
C TYR A 497 -5.25 34.57 21.41
N TYR A 498 -4.52 34.68 20.29
CA TYR A 498 -3.16 35.24 20.24
C TYR A 498 -3.11 36.74 19.90
N ARG A 499 -4.26 37.42 19.90
CA ARG A 499 -4.39 38.82 19.49
C ARG A 499 -3.39 39.71 20.22
N GLY A 500 -2.59 40.44 19.45
CA GLY A 500 -1.58 41.37 19.97
C GLY A 500 -0.33 40.72 20.56
N LYS A 501 -0.20 39.39 20.50
CA LYS A 501 0.99 38.65 20.96
C LYS A 501 1.75 38.02 19.80
N TYR A 502 1.05 37.36 18.88
CA TYR A 502 1.67 36.62 17.78
C TYR A 502 0.86 36.74 16.49
N GLU A 503 1.57 36.68 15.37
CA GLU A 503 0.95 36.70 14.05
C GLU A 503 0.53 35.30 13.60
N VAL A 504 -0.72 35.16 13.18
CA VAL A 504 -1.32 33.87 12.75
C VAL A 504 -1.67 33.93 11.27
N GLY A 505 -1.02 33.09 10.47
CA GLY A 505 -1.24 32.96 9.03
C GLY A 505 -2.29 31.91 8.70
N LEU A 506 -2.89 32.03 7.51
CA LEU A 506 -3.83 31.07 6.94
C LEU A 506 -3.36 30.64 5.55
N MET A 507 -3.35 29.33 5.28
CA MET A 507 -3.09 28.79 3.96
C MET A 507 -4.08 27.68 3.60
N HIS A 508 -4.79 27.81 2.48
CA HIS A 508 -5.74 26.80 2.02
C HIS A 508 -5.70 26.61 0.50
N GLY A 509 -6.35 25.56 0.00
CA GLY A 509 -6.33 25.15 -1.41
C GLY A 509 -6.73 26.26 -2.41
N ARG A 510 -7.66 27.14 -2.03
CA ARG A 510 -8.16 28.23 -2.88
C ARG A 510 -7.22 29.42 -3.08
N LEU A 511 -6.16 29.54 -2.28
CA LEU A 511 -5.17 30.59 -2.51
C LEU A 511 -4.46 30.33 -3.85
N SER A 512 -4.19 31.39 -4.58
CA SER A 512 -3.33 31.35 -5.75
C SER A 512 -1.91 30.86 -5.37
N ALA A 513 -1.14 30.42 -6.36
CA ALA A 513 0.24 29.97 -6.13
C ALA A 513 1.09 31.08 -5.48
N ASP A 514 0.97 32.31 -5.97
CA ASP A 514 1.70 33.49 -5.48
C ASP A 514 1.32 33.82 -4.02
N GLU A 515 0.04 33.70 -3.65
CA GLU A 515 -0.41 33.93 -2.26
C GLU A 515 0.11 32.84 -1.31
N LYS A 516 0.06 31.57 -1.72
CA LYS A 516 0.63 30.46 -0.93
C LYS A 516 2.12 30.67 -0.70
N GLU A 517 2.84 31.12 -1.74
CA GLU A 517 4.25 31.41 -1.65
C GLU A 517 4.54 32.57 -0.70
N ALA A 518 3.79 33.66 -0.79
CA ALA A 518 3.94 34.81 0.09
C ALA A 518 3.75 34.44 1.58
N VAL A 519 2.71 33.65 1.88
CA VAL A 519 2.43 33.16 3.25
C VAL A 519 3.56 32.25 3.73
N MET A 520 4.02 31.31 2.90
CA MET A 520 5.09 30.39 3.27
C MET A 520 6.43 31.10 3.46
N ARG A 521 6.74 32.11 2.64
CA ARG A 521 7.93 32.96 2.82
C ARG A 521 7.86 33.73 4.13
N ALA A 522 6.72 34.36 4.43
CA ALA A 522 6.51 35.07 5.70
C ALA A 522 6.63 34.13 6.91
N PHE A 523 6.14 32.89 6.80
CA PHE A 523 6.34 31.88 7.84
C PHE A 523 7.81 31.45 7.96
N SER A 524 8.50 31.16 6.85
CA SER A 524 9.93 30.79 6.90
C SER A 524 10.83 31.89 7.46
N GLU A 525 10.46 33.16 7.27
CA GLU A 525 11.19 34.33 7.80
C GLU A 525 10.78 34.70 9.24
N ASN A 526 9.98 33.86 9.90
CA ASN A 526 9.46 34.09 11.25
C ASN A 526 8.63 35.39 11.42
N ARG A 527 8.02 35.89 10.33
CA ARG A 527 7.02 36.98 10.39
C ARG A 527 5.65 36.46 10.81
N ILE A 528 5.34 35.22 10.44
CA ILE A 528 4.17 34.47 10.92
C ILE A 528 4.65 33.44 11.93
N HIS A 529 4.03 33.39 13.11
CA HIS A 529 4.47 32.53 14.21
C HIS A 529 3.66 31.22 14.27
N VAL A 530 2.37 31.30 13.92
CA VAL A 530 1.48 30.14 13.83
C VAL A 530 0.88 30.09 12.43
N LEU A 531 1.04 28.97 11.72
CA LEU A 531 0.45 28.77 10.40
C LEU A 531 -0.71 27.77 10.47
N VAL A 532 -1.92 28.26 10.24
CA VAL A 532 -3.11 27.42 10.06
C VAL A 532 -3.22 27.02 8.61
N SER A 533 -3.33 25.73 8.32
CA SER A 533 -3.47 25.27 6.95
C SER A 533 -4.26 23.99 6.78
N THR A 534 -4.76 23.76 5.58
CA THR A 534 -5.22 22.43 5.16
C THR A 534 -4.02 21.54 4.79
N THR A 535 -4.24 20.36 4.21
CA THR A 535 -3.19 19.46 3.70
C THR A 535 -2.23 20.09 2.68
N VAL A 536 -2.43 21.34 2.26
CA VAL A 536 -1.58 22.04 1.30
C VAL A 536 -0.15 22.26 1.81
N VAL A 537 0.10 22.27 3.13
CA VAL A 537 1.46 22.30 3.73
C VAL A 537 2.29 21.06 3.37
N GLU A 538 1.68 20.02 2.79
CA GLU A 538 2.36 18.81 2.34
C GLU A 538 3.53 19.09 1.36
N VAL A 539 3.62 20.28 0.76
CA VAL A 539 4.73 20.59 -0.16
C VAL A 539 5.95 21.18 0.55
N GLY A 540 6.84 20.29 0.99
CA GLY A 540 8.29 20.49 0.87
C GLY A 540 9.04 21.44 1.80
N VAL A 541 8.45 22.56 2.22
CA VAL A 541 9.22 23.68 2.79
C VAL A 541 9.85 23.29 4.13
N ASN A 542 11.19 23.41 4.22
CA ASN A 542 11.92 23.25 5.47
C ASN A 542 11.83 24.53 6.33
N VAL A 543 11.25 24.45 7.52
CA VAL A 543 11.26 25.54 8.52
C VAL A 543 11.89 24.99 9.81
N PRO A 544 13.22 25.12 10.01
CA PRO A 544 13.92 24.54 11.16
C PRO A 544 13.42 25.04 12.53
N ASN A 545 12.87 26.25 12.57
CA ASN A 545 12.36 26.89 13.79
C ASN A 545 10.93 26.45 14.16
N ALA A 546 10.26 25.65 13.32
CA ALA A 546 8.95 25.10 13.64
C ALA A 546 9.09 23.85 14.52
N THR A 547 8.73 23.96 15.80
CA THR A 547 8.88 22.87 16.80
C THR A 547 7.56 22.18 17.11
N VAL A 548 6.40 22.79 16.83
CA VAL A 548 5.08 22.23 17.16
C VAL A 548 4.27 21.96 15.90
N MET A 549 3.75 20.73 15.79
CA MET A 549 2.79 20.31 14.78
C MET A 549 1.48 19.92 15.47
N VAL A 550 0.39 20.63 15.20
CA VAL A 550 -0.95 20.28 15.69
C VAL A 550 -1.80 19.82 14.51
N ILE A 551 -2.44 18.67 14.63
CA ILE A 551 -3.33 18.13 13.60
C ILE A 551 -4.73 18.01 14.20
N TYR A 552 -5.65 18.80 13.67
CA TYR A 552 -7.07 18.78 14.02
C TYR A 552 -7.77 17.59 13.39
N ASP A 553 -8.80 17.04 14.05
CA ASP A 553 -9.58 15.90 13.53
C ASP A 553 -8.66 14.80 12.95
N ALA A 554 -7.60 14.45 13.67
CA ALA A 554 -6.50 13.62 13.16
C ALA A 554 -6.97 12.21 12.71
N GLU A 555 -8.10 11.73 13.21
CA GLU A 555 -8.74 10.48 12.78
C GLU A 555 -9.19 10.48 11.31
N ARG A 556 -9.32 11.65 10.68
CA ARG A 556 -9.68 11.78 9.26
C ARG A 556 -8.52 11.53 8.31
N PHE A 557 -7.27 11.54 8.81
CA PHE A 557 -6.09 11.32 8.01
C PHE A 557 -5.65 9.86 8.04
N GLY A 558 -4.95 9.41 6.98
CA GLY A 558 -4.19 8.17 7.00
C GLY A 558 -2.93 8.25 7.85
N LEU A 559 -2.41 7.11 8.31
CA LEU A 559 -1.13 7.09 9.04
C LEU A 559 0.00 7.65 8.17
N ALA A 560 0.03 7.33 6.87
CA ALA A 560 1.04 7.87 5.97
C ALA A 560 1.01 9.41 5.88
N GLN A 561 -0.20 10.00 5.83
CA GLN A 561 -0.37 11.46 5.81
C GLN A 561 0.02 12.10 7.15
N LEU A 562 -0.42 11.52 8.27
CA LEU A 562 -0.05 11.96 9.62
C LEU A 562 1.47 11.92 9.82
N HIS A 563 2.12 10.88 9.32
CA HIS A 563 3.57 10.73 9.36
C HIS A 563 4.30 11.81 8.55
N GLN A 564 3.83 12.10 7.33
CA GLN A 564 4.38 13.18 6.52
C GLN A 564 4.24 14.54 7.21
N LEU A 565 3.06 14.83 7.79
CA LEU A 565 2.80 16.05 8.54
C LEU A 565 3.71 16.13 9.77
N ARG A 566 3.83 15.05 10.56
CA ARG A 566 4.77 14.98 11.69
C ARG A 566 6.21 15.26 11.24
N GLY A 567 6.63 14.77 10.07
CA GLY A 567 7.96 15.01 9.51
C GLY A 567 8.26 16.45 9.08
N ARG A 568 7.26 17.35 9.10
CA ARG A 568 7.45 18.79 8.83
C ARG A 568 8.10 19.54 10.01
N VAL A 569 8.07 18.96 11.21
CA VAL A 569 8.77 19.48 12.41
C VAL A 569 9.97 18.59 12.76
N GLY A 570 10.82 19.04 13.70
CA GLY A 570 12.02 18.28 14.10
C GLY A 570 13.14 18.31 13.07
N ARG A 571 13.32 19.48 12.43
CA ARG A 571 14.39 19.74 11.47
C ARG A 571 15.55 20.60 12.02
N GLY A 572 15.37 21.23 13.19
CA GLY A 572 16.44 21.89 13.95
C GLY A 572 16.86 21.07 15.17
N ASP A 573 17.73 21.66 16.02
CA ASP A 573 18.26 21.01 17.23
C ASP A 573 17.28 21.00 18.42
N ALA A 574 16.19 21.76 18.31
CA ALA A 574 15.16 21.87 19.33
C ALA A 574 14.28 20.61 19.40
N GLN A 575 13.83 20.26 20.61
CA GLN A 575 12.85 19.19 20.79
C GLN A 575 11.54 19.59 20.09
N SER A 576 10.98 18.69 19.29
CA SER A 576 9.76 18.94 18.53
C SER A 576 8.63 18.03 18.97
N TYR A 577 7.40 18.51 18.78
CA TYR A 577 6.18 17.89 19.31
C TYR A 577 5.13 17.79 18.21
N CYS A 578 4.43 16.66 18.17
CA CYS A 578 3.28 16.43 17.31
C CYS A 578 2.05 16.11 18.17
N ILE A 579 1.01 16.93 18.05
CA ILE A 579 -0.21 16.81 18.84
C ILE A 579 -1.36 16.47 17.91
N LEU A 580 -1.93 15.29 18.10
CA LEU A 580 -3.08 14.78 17.35
C LEU A 580 -4.34 15.09 18.17
N ILE A 581 -5.19 15.98 17.68
CA ILE A 581 -6.49 16.28 18.27
C ILE A 581 -7.52 15.42 17.55
N ALA A 582 -8.09 14.44 18.25
CA ALA A 582 -9.01 13.47 17.63
C ALA A 582 -9.97 12.85 18.66
N ASP A 583 -11.22 12.62 18.25
CA ASP A 583 -12.23 11.89 19.04
C ASP A 583 -12.83 10.71 18.25
N PRO A 584 -12.00 9.72 17.84
CA PRO A 584 -12.43 8.60 17.02
C PRO A 584 -13.48 7.75 17.72
N LYS A 585 -14.62 7.53 17.03
CA LYS A 585 -15.72 6.67 17.51
C LYS A 585 -15.50 5.19 17.18
N SER A 586 -14.73 4.88 16.15
CA SER A 586 -14.43 3.51 15.71
C SER A 586 -13.18 2.94 16.37
N GLU A 587 -13.13 1.62 16.57
CA GLU A 587 -11.93 0.94 17.08
C GLU A 587 -10.73 1.11 16.12
N ILE A 588 -10.97 1.07 14.81
CA ILE A 588 -9.93 1.33 13.79
C ILE A 588 -9.35 2.75 13.96
N GLY A 589 -10.19 3.75 14.23
CA GLY A 589 -9.73 5.12 14.45
C GLY A 589 -8.89 5.27 15.72
N LYS A 590 -9.24 4.57 16.80
CA LYS A 590 -8.44 4.55 18.04
C LYS A 590 -7.09 3.85 17.83
N GLU A 591 -7.12 2.69 17.19
CA GLU A 591 -5.90 1.92 16.86
C GLU A 591 -4.93 2.76 16.02
N ARG A 592 -5.46 3.50 15.04
CA ARG A 592 -4.68 4.45 14.23
C ARG A 592 -3.96 5.50 15.10
N MET A 593 -4.66 6.11 16.05
CA MET A 593 -4.05 7.11 16.95
C MET A 593 -2.99 6.49 17.87
N HIS A 594 -3.23 5.27 18.36
CA HIS A 594 -2.25 4.55 19.16
C HIS A 594 -0.97 4.27 18.37
N ILE A 595 -1.09 3.66 17.20
CA ILE A 595 0.05 3.33 16.32
C ILE A 595 0.89 4.58 16.01
N MET A 596 0.24 5.72 15.73
CA MET A 596 0.93 6.98 15.44
C MET A 596 1.73 7.54 16.63
N THR A 597 1.34 7.22 17.87
CA THR A 597 2.04 7.67 19.09
C THR A 597 3.17 6.72 19.51
N GLU A 598 3.09 5.43 19.18
CA GLU A 598 4.07 4.41 19.56
C GLU A 598 5.36 4.44 18.72
N THR A 599 5.22 4.56 17.40
CA THR A 599 6.36 4.48 16.48
C THR A 599 6.60 5.78 15.70
N THR A 600 7.87 6.06 15.46
CA THR A 600 8.31 7.13 14.56
C THR A 600 8.77 6.64 13.19
N ASP A 601 8.83 5.32 13.00
CA ASP A 601 9.29 4.71 11.76
C ASP A 601 8.16 4.75 10.71
N GLY A 602 8.37 5.53 9.65
CA GLY A 602 7.41 5.64 8.56
C GLY A 602 7.09 4.32 7.86
N PHE A 603 8.05 3.39 7.75
CA PHE A 603 7.82 2.09 7.10
C PHE A 603 6.86 1.22 7.91
N VAL A 604 7.06 1.20 9.24
CA VAL A 604 6.15 0.50 10.16
C VAL A 604 4.76 1.12 10.12
N LEU A 605 4.67 2.45 10.10
CA LEU A 605 3.39 3.16 9.98
C LEU A 605 2.67 2.84 8.67
N ALA A 606 3.39 2.75 7.56
CA ALA A 606 2.81 2.42 6.26
C ALA A 606 2.32 0.97 6.19
N GLU A 607 3.06 0.02 6.78
CA GLU A 607 2.62 -1.37 6.92
C GLU A 607 1.33 -1.46 7.75
N LYS A 608 1.26 -0.74 8.87
CA LYS A 608 0.07 -0.68 9.71
C LYS A 608 -1.12 0.05 9.07
N ASP A 609 -0.89 1.11 8.30
CA ASP A 609 -1.96 1.81 7.59
C ASP A 609 -2.63 0.88 6.58
N LEU A 610 -1.79 0.07 5.91
CA LEU A 610 -2.22 -0.90 4.92
C LEU A 610 -3.02 -2.04 5.56
N GLU A 611 -2.55 -2.59 6.69
CA GLU A 611 -3.28 -3.57 7.49
C GLU A 611 -4.66 -3.02 7.95
N LEU A 612 -4.72 -1.76 8.38
CA LEU A 612 -5.94 -1.15 8.91
C LEU A 612 -6.96 -0.73 7.83
N ARG A 613 -6.51 -0.32 6.64
CA ARG A 613 -7.37 0.14 5.54
C ARG A 613 -7.91 -1.01 4.69
N GLY A 614 -7.19 -2.14 4.62
CA GLY A 614 -7.49 -3.21 3.68
C GLY A 614 -7.19 -2.83 2.22
N PRO A 615 -7.34 -3.78 1.27
CA PRO A 615 -6.81 -3.68 -0.09
C PRO A 615 -7.44 -2.60 -0.99
N GLY A 616 -8.61 -2.05 -0.64
CA GLY A 616 -9.42 -1.23 -1.55
C GLY A 616 -9.09 0.26 -1.63
N ASP A 617 -8.48 0.86 -0.59
CA ASP A 617 -8.51 2.32 -0.40
C ASP A 617 -7.15 3.03 -0.53
N PHE A 618 -6.03 2.31 -0.62
CA PHE A 618 -4.71 2.96 -0.71
C PHE A 618 -4.49 3.71 -2.03
N PHE A 619 -5.15 3.28 -3.11
CA PHE A 619 -4.92 3.83 -4.45
C PHE A 619 -5.98 4.80 -4.94
N GLY A 620 -7.11 4.96 -4.25
CA GLY A 620 -8.26 5.69 -4.79
C GLY A 620 -8.80 5.01 -6.05
N THR A 621 -10.11 5.13 -6.28
CA THR A 621 -10.84 4.72 -7.50
C THR A 621 -10.03 3.93 -8.55
N LYS A 622 -10.07 2.58 -8.50
CA LYS A 622 -9.72 1.66 -9.61
C LYS A 622 -8.61 2.17 -10.55
N GLN A 623 -7.47 2.64 -10.03
CA GLN A 623 -6.34 2.97 -10.88
C GLN A 623 -5.47 1.72 -11.09
N SER A 624 -5.28 1.45 -12.38
CA SER A 624 -4.48 0.43 -13.03
C SER A 624 -3.07 0.28 -12.45
N GLY A 625 -2.76 -0.88 -11.86
CA GLY A 625 -1.36 -1.22 -11.54
C GLY A 625 -1.17 -2.47 -10.69
N LEU A 626 -2.04 -2.73 -9.71
CA LEU A 626 -1.99 -3.98 -8.96
C LEU A 626 -2.82 -5.06 -9.67
N PRO A 627 -2.25 -6.25 -9.96
CA PRO A 627 -3.00 -7.35 -10.53
C PRO A 627 -4.05 -7.86 -9.54
N GLU A 628 -5.21 -8.27 -10.05
CA GLU A 628 -6.18 -9.02 -9.25
C GLU A 628 -5.68 -10.46 -9.08
N PHE A 629 -5.39 -10.83 -7.83
CA PHE A 629 -5.00 -12.18 -7.45
C PHE A 629 -6.24 -12.97 -7.01
N GLN A 630 -6.32 -14.23 -7.41
CA GLN A 630 -7.42 -15.14 -7.11
C GLN A 630 -7.39 -15.63 -5.66
N PHE A 631 -6.20 -15.88 -5.11
CA PHE A 631 -6.04 -16.46 -3.76
C PHE A 631 -5.38 -15.50 -2.79
N GLY A 632 -4.32 -14.83 -3.24
CA GLY A 632 -3.48 -13.97 -2.44
C GLY A 632 -4.00 -12.55 -2.34
N ASP A 633 -3.82 -11.93 -1.19
CA ASP A 633 -3.92 -10.48 -1.08
C ASP A 633 -2.50 -9.92 -0.87
N PRO A 634 -1.95 -9.12 -1.79
CA PRO A 634 -0.60 -8.54 -1.68
C PRO A 634 -0.36 -7.78 -0.38
N VAL A 635 -1.43 -7.25 0.21
CA VAL A 635 -1.43 -6.54 1.49
C VAL A 635 -1.34 -7.52 2.65
N HIS A 636 -2.34 -8.39 2.79
CA HIS A 636 -2.44 -9.29 3.96
C HIS A 636 -1.38 -10.40 3.92
N ASP A 637 -1.00 -10.84 2.73
CA ASP A 637 -0.04 -11.93 2.49
C ASP A 637 1.35 -11.39 2.08
N TYR A 638 1.70 -10.16 2.47
CA TYR A 638 2.94 -9.49 2.05
C TYR A 638 4.20 -10.34 2.29
N ARG A 639 4.25 -11.10 3.39
CA ARG A 639 5.38 -11.97 3.73
C ARG A 639 5.56 -13.08 2.71
N ILE A 640 4.45 -13.65 2.23
CA ILE A 640 4.46 -14.69 1.20
C ILE A 640 4.91 -14.08 -0.13
N LEU A 641 4.40 -12.89 -0.46
CA LEU A 641 4.78 -12.15 -1.67
C LEU A 641 6.27 -11.81 -1.70
N GLU A 642 6.84 -11.38 -0.57
CA GLU A 642 8.27 -11.07 -0.46
C GLU A 642 9.15 -12.32 -0.66
N VAL A 643 8.77 -13.44 -0.04
CA VAL A 643 9.49 -14.71 -0.21
C VAL A 643 9.41 -15.18 -1.66
N ALA A 644 8.21 -15.17 -2.26
CA ALA A 644 7.99 -15.52 -3.66
C ALA A 644 8.83 -14.67 -4.61
N ARG A 645 8.92 -13.35 -4.35
CA ARG A 645 9.77 -12.44 -5.12
C ARG A 645 11.26 -12.79 -5.02
N ARG A 646 11.76 -13.03 -3.81
CA ARG A 646 13.18 -13.39 -3.61
C ARG A 646 13.53 -14.67 -4.35
N ASP A 647 12.62 -15.64 -4.32
CA ASP A 647 12.79 -16.91 -5.02
C ASP A 647 12.74 -16.71 -6.53
N ALA A 648 11.77 -15.94 -7.06
CA ALA A 648 11.69 -15.60 -8.48
C ALA A 648 12.97 -14.91 -8.99
N ALA A 649 13.52 -13.94 -8.25
CA ALA A 649 14.77 -13.27 -8.60
C ALA A 649 15.96 -14.23 -8.64
N LYS A 650 16.07 -15.14 -7.67
CA LYS A 650 17.10 -16.19 -7.65
C LYS A 650 16.94 -17.18 -8.79
N LEU A 651 15.71 -17.53 -9.15
CA LEU A 651 15.42 -18.43 -10.25
C LEU A 651 15.81 -17.80 -11.59
N VAL A 652 15.31 -16.61 -11.90
CA VAL A 652 15.59 -15.92 -13.18
C VAL A 652 17.08 -15.63 -13.41
N SER A 653 17.85 -15.38 -12.34
CA SER A 653 19.29 -15.18 -12.39
C SER A 653 20.11 -16.48 -12.47
N SER A 654 19.53 -17.62 -12.11
CA SER A 654 20.22 -18.91 -12.12
C SER A 654 20.15 -19.57 -13.49
N ALA A 655 21.28 -20.09 -13.98
CA ALA A 655 21.32 -20.91 -15.20
C ALA A 655 20.49 -22.20 -15.08
N ALA A 656 20.32 -22.73 -13.86
CA ALA A 656 19.54 -23.95 -13.62
C ALA A 656 18.06 -23.75 -13.94
N PHE A 657 17.48 -22.58 -13.64
CA PHE A 657 16.08 -22.30 -13.95
C PHE A 657 15.80 -22.38 -15.44
N TRP A 658 16.75 -22.01 -16.30
CA TRP A 658 16.58 -22.00 -17.75
C TRP A 658 16.86 -23.34 -18.43
N ARG A 659 17.54 -24.28 -17.74
CA ARG A 659 18.05 -25.53 -18.34
C ARG A 659 17.50 -26.81 -17.70
N ASP A 660 17.27 -26.79 -16.40
CA ASP A 660 16.95 -28.00 -15.63
C ASP A 660 15.47 -28.38 -15.78
N GLU A 661 15.16 -29.67 -15.94
CA GLU A 661 13.78 -30.17 -16.10
C GLU A 661 12.91 -29.91 -14.87
N ALA A 662 13.51 -29.82 -13.68
CA ALA A 662 12.79 -29.56 -12.44
C ALA A 662 12.00 -28.23 -12.43
N TYR A 663 12.35 -27.28 -13.30
CA TYR A 663 11.67 -25.98 -13.45
C TYR A 663 10.84 -25.86 -14.73
N ALA A 664 10.72 -26.92 -15.54
CA ALA A 664 10.02 -26.89 -16.82
C ALA A 664 8.57 -26.42 -16.71
N GLY A 665 7.87 -26.81 -15.63
CA GLY A 665 6.50 -26.35 -15.36
C GLY A 665 6.39 -24.84 -15.19
N LEU A 666 7.29 -24.24 -14.38
CA LEU A 666 7.34 -22.79 -14.18
C LEU A 666 7.76 -22.04 -15.43
N ARG A 667 8.68 -22.59 -16.23
CA ARG A 667 9.10 -22.00 -17.51
C ARG A 667 7.97 -22.01 -18.53
N ALA A 668 7.22 -23.10 -18.65
CA ALA A 668 6.12 -23.19 -19.60
C ALA A 668 5.03 -22.15 -19.30
N GLU A 669 4.73 -21.88 -18.02
CA GLU A 669 3.81 -20.81 -17.61
C GLU A 669 4.36 -19.40 -17.91
N LEU A 670 5.68 -19.24 -17.81
CA LEU A 670 6.35 -17.99 -18.15
C LEU A 670 6.34 -17.73 -19.66
N GLU A 671 6.67 -18.75 -20.47
CA GLU A 671 6.63 -18.70 -21.94
C GLU A 671 5.20 -18.45 -22.45
N ALA A 672 4.21 -19.17 -21.91
CA ALA A 672 2.80 -18.99 -22.28
C ALA A 672 2.25 -17.59 -21.95
N SER A 673 2.93 -16.82 -21.11
CA SER A 673 2.54 -15.46 -20.79
C SER A 673 2.99 -14.40 -21.79
N GLY A 674 3.78 -14.76 -22.82
CA GLY A 674 4.28 -13.83 -23.85
C GLY A 674 5.35 -12.84 -23.36
N VAL A 675 5.69 -12.87 -22.07
CA VAL A 675 6.63 -11.92 -21.43
C VAL A 675 8.04 -11.99 -22.01
N LEU A 676 8.47 -13.18 -22.47
CA LEU A 676 9.79 -13.35 -23.07
C LEU A 676 9.89 -12.77 -24.48
N ASP A 677 8.76 -12.55 -25.14
CA ASP A 677 8.67 -12.00 -26.50
C ASP A 677 8.48 -10.46 -26.49
N GLY A 678 8.53 -9.84 -25.30
CA GLY A 678 8.43 -8.39 -25.13
C GLY A 678 6.99 -7.84 -25.18
N GLU A 679 5.97 -8.69 -25.16
CA GLU A 679 4.58 -8.25 -25.06
C GLU A 679 4.32 -7.54 -23.73
N LYS A 680 3.59 -6.41 -23.78
CA LYS A 680 3.16 -5.70 -22.59
C LYS A 680 2.12 -6.55 -21.87
N LEU A 681 2.31 -6.72 -20.56
CA LEU A 681 1.33 -7.30 -19.66
C LEU A 681 0.18 -6.31 -19.47
N ASP A 682 -0.78 -6.32 -20.40
CA ASP A 682 -2.07 -5.63 -20.24
C ASP A 682 -3.11 -6.56 -19.58
#